data_AF-A0AAE7EHY1-F1
#
_entry.id   AF-A0AAE7EHY1-F1
#
_cell.length_a   1.000
_cell.length_b   1.000
_cell.length_c   1.000
_cell.angle_alpha   90.00
_cell.angle_beta   90.00
_cell.angle_gamma   90.00
#
_symmetry.space_group_name_H-M   'P 1'
#
loop_
_entity.id
_entity.type
_entity.pdbx_description
1 polymer ?
#
loop_
_entity_poly.entity_id
_entity_poly.type
_entity_poly.pdbx_seq_one_letter_code
_entity_poly.pdbx_strand_id
1 'polypeptide(L)'
;MADGQIVITGGKKFGSTNVTVTTEDGGHTATVVTNVISATRFIMRIDSVSRPIFYAKMDEVFTVDYGDGVDSTDYRFVADEYSPNMAWGWVISTRPLAVGNDYTITVKRSDTIRFCSNTTLTSGMVFNTLREIIMVASGRADMTYFAKDCTGLYLLHDGVFDYLPNAADFRSSFNGCTGLLTLPKGLFDKCINADSFFQTFRQCTALTLLPSGLFDKCVNVTSFRETFNVCSGLISLPPRLFVNLTKVSDFQLTFGQCSSLKALPDGLFMGCSANQSFYSTFSSCSNIVTIAPNIFKGNSAVTTFYNTFAGAVSLTAIPNGLLDDCVSALNFEGTFLRCYALTGIPPGLFKNIAGGFFRSTFYQCNALLSVPDGLFEGLSSANSFYQTFFNCASLKTVGNRVFKGCSTNTDFSYLFTNCAALVSVGLDIFSGCTSATTFSNAFSGCSLLANMPLFTDCNKVTTFASCFQACRSLASITPYAFDGKTLCSTFQYVFYGCLSLTTTPQGVFRGCTAATSFSYAFQNCTGLISLSGDMFEGCTKTNDVQYMFDSCTKLPSLPTSLLNWFTALQSNTVRMFGGCTALTGIPAGFFDKCVNLTVLTSSFLSCRNLTTLPPAMFKYNVKLTTVSGMFSGCDIRSIPVDTFATCPLMIYFDTLLSENLNFSDIPEDLFSNNPNAISFQNTFYHTNIKNVPAGLFRNNAKATNFNSTFYYCFSLVSVGGGLLNNTSAQIISGVFNSCRLLESDLNSIFDLPGYPKITSASTAFYNCNSMKGKGLDFIAAVPAVIAPGNKANAFYQTTGLTDYNQIPAAWGGGGA
;
A
#
# COMPACT_ATOMS: atom_id res chain seq x y z
N MET A 1 69.83 47.43 -42.36
CA MET A 1 68.38 47.56 -42.49
C MET A 1 67.77 46.17 -42.57
N ALA A 2 67.15 45.74 -41.48
CA ALA A 2 66.00 44.85 -41.44
C ALA A 2 65.59 44.83 -39.96
N ASP A 3 64.79 45.83 -39.54
CA ASP A 3 64.11 45.78 -38.24
C ASP A 3 63.05 44.69 -38.34
N GLY A 4 63.49 43.43 -38.19
CA GLY A 4 62.63 42.27 -38.14
C GLY A 4 62.11 42.10 -36.72
N GLN A 5 60.79 42.25 -36.53
CA GLN A 5 60.15 41.76 -35.31
C GLN A 5 60.28 40.22 -35.26
N ILE A 6 60.92 39.70 -34.21
CA ILE A 6 60.78 38.30 -33.83
C ILE A 6 59.44 38.17 -33.10
N VAL A 7 58.41 37.70 -33.81
CA VAL A 7 57.10 37.39 -33.22
C VAL A 7 57.07 35.90 -32.89
N ILE A 8 57.04 35.58 -31.59
CA ILE A 8 56.89 34.21 -31.12
C ILE A 8 55.41 33.94 -30.89
N THR A 9 54.81 33.14 -31.78
CA THR A 9 53.44 32.65 -31.63
C THR A 9 53.47 31.22 -31.09
N GLY A 10 52.96 30.99 -29.86
CA GLY A 10 52.90 29.65 -29.26
C GLY A 10 53.27 29.52 -27.76
N GLY A 11 53.06 30.54 -26.92
CA GLY A 11 53.32 30.46 -25.47
C GLY A 11 52.32 29.59 -24.68
N LYS A 12 52.67 29.21 -23.44
CA LYS A 12 51.72 28.52 -22.53
C LYS A 12 50.47 29.38 -22.30
N LYS A 13 49.29 28.75 -22.28
CA LYS A 13 48.03 29.40 -21.88
C LYS A 13 47.96 29.75 -20.39
N PHE A 14 48.81 29.13 -19.57
CA PHE A 14 48.94 29.37 -18.14
C PHE A 14 50.33 28.92 -17.66
N GLY A 15 50.96 29.65 -16.73
CA GLY A 15 52.30 29.36 -16.21
C GLY A 15 53.44 30.15 -16.88
N SER A 16 54.69 29.76 -16.62
CA SER A 16 55.88 30.44 -17.15
C SER A 16 56.36 29.82 -18.47
N THR A 17 56.75 30.70 -19.41
CA THR A 17 57.45 30.35 -20.66
C THR A 17 58.73 31.17 -20.76
N ASN A 18 59.86 30.50 -20.97
CA ASN A 18 61.16 31.13 -21.18
C ASN A 18 61.47 31.10 -22.67
N VAL A 19 61.84 32.25 -23.23
CA VAL A 19 62.36 32.38 -24.59
C VAL A 19 63.85 32.72 -24.46
N THR A 20 64.73 31.82 -24.86
CA THR A 20 66.19 32.06 -24.87
C THR A 20 66.68 32.27 -26.30
N VAL A 21 67.38 33.38 -26.55
CA VAL A 21 68.06 33.68 -27.82
C VAL A 21 69.57 33.54 -27.60
N THR A 22 70.27 32.80 -28.46
CA THR A 22 71.73 32.55 -28.38
C THR A 22 72.42 32.97 -29.67
N THR A 23 73.59 33.63 -29.57
CA THR A 23 74.41 34.01 -30.74
C THR A 23 75.06 32.80 -31.40
N GLU A 24 75.35 32.85 -32.72
CA GLU A 24 75.91 31.72 -33.49
C GLU A 24 77.28 31.21 -32.99
N ASP A 25 78.06 32.06 -32.33
CA ASP A 25 79.33 31.69 -31.69
C ASP A 25 79.13 30.94 -30.35
N GLY A 26 77.89 30.73 -29.91
CA GLY A 26 77.53 30.11 -28.65
C GLY A 26 77.85 30.94 -27.40
N GLY A 27 78.39 32.16 -27.56
CA GLY A 27 78.98 32.93 -26.47
C GLY A 27 78.01 33.82 -25.68
N HIS A 28 76.84 34.15 -26.23
CA HIS A 28 75.92 35.11 -25.61
C HIS A 28 74.47 34.61 -25.67
N THR A 29 73.79 34.58 -24.51
CA THR A 29 72.37 34.21 -24.40
C THR A 29 71.54 35.30 -23.72
N ALA A 30 70.33 35.57 -24.22
CA ALA A 30 69.33 36.42 -23.56
C ALA A 30 68.02 35.65 -23.36
N THR A 31 67.47 35.63 -22.13
CA THR A 31 66.21 34.94 -21.82
C THR A 31 65.10 35.93 -21.46
N VAL A 32 63.99 35.91 -22.18
CA VAL A 32 62.74 36.58 -21.82
C VAL A 32 61.83 35.58 -21.13
N VAL A 33 61.50 35.83 -19.86
CA VAL A 33 60.51 35.04 -19.11
C VAL A 33 59.15 35.73 -19.25
N THR A 34 58.18 35.02 -19.81
CA THR A 34 56.77 35.44 -19.84
C THR A 34 55.99 34.61 -18.83
N ASN A 35 55.37 35.28 -17.86
CA ASN A 35 54.53 34.64 -16.84
C ASN A 35 53.06 34.92 -17.13
N VAL A 36 52.30 33.89 -17.46
CA VAL A 36 50.84 33.97 -17.50
C VAL A 36 50.34 33.68 -16.08
N ILE A 37 49.93 34.74 -15.38
CA ILE A 37 49.43 34.69 -14.01
C ILE A 37 47.95 34.28 -13.96
N SER A 38 47.51 33.79 -12.80
CA SER A 38 46.08 33.59 -12.54
C SER A 38 45.32 34.89 -12.53
N ALA A 39 44.13 34.85 -13.10
CA ALA A 39 43.24 35.99 -13.21
C ALA A 39 41.79 35.50 -13.20
N THR A 40 40.97 36.01 -12.29
CA THR A 40 39.51 35.81 -12.31
C THR A 40 38.83 37.15 -12.47
N ARG A 41 37.99 37.27 -13.50
CA ARG A 41 37.24 38.50 -13.84
C ARG A 41 35.74 38.24 -13.76
N PHE A 42 35.02 39.08 -13.04
CA PHE A 42 33.60 38.92 -12.77
C PHE A 42 32.91 40.26 -12.54
N ILE A 43 31.58 40.29 -12.62
CA ILE A 43 30.76 41.46 -12.26
C ILE A 43 30.10 41.20 -10.91
N MET A 44 30.27 42.13 -9.98
CA MET A 44 29.73 42.08 -8.63
C MET A 44 28.89 43.32 -8.35
N ARG A 45 27.66 43.14 -7.88
CA ARG A 45 26.84 44.22 -7.32
C ARG A 45 27.18 44.44 -5.87
N ILE A 46 27.53 45.67 -5.49
CA ILE A 46 27.81 45.98 -4.08
C ILE A 46 26.50 46.23 -3.35
N ASP A 47 26.02 45.22 -2.62
CA ASP A 47 24.83 45.33 -1.76
C ASP A 47 25.19 45.96 -0.40
N SER A 48 26.42 45.72 0.07
CA SER A 48 26.99 46.38 1.24
C SER A 48 28.50 46.40 1.16
N VAL A 49 29.10 47.53 1.51
CA VAL A 49 30.56 47.67 1.63
C VAL A 49 31.16 46.81 2.76
N SER A 50 30.33 46.32 3.69
CA SER A 50 30.76 45.38 4.74
C SER A 50 30.74 43.92 4.34
N ARG A 51 30.20 43.59 3.15
CA ARG A 51 30.10 42.21 2.67
C ARG A 51 31.33 41.83 1.83
N PRO A 52 31.72 40.55 1.85
CA PRO A 52 32.82 40.08 1.02
C PRO A 52 32.48 40.13 -0.47
N ILE A 53 33.52 40.30 -1.28
CA ILE A 53 33.48 40.23 -2.74
C ILE A 53 33.95 38.87 -3.26
N PHE A 54 34.78 38.13 -2.51
CA PHE A 54 35.11 36.73 -2.79
C PHE A 54 35.77 36.08 -1.56
N TYR A 55 36.00 34.78 -1.64
CA TYR A 55 36.65 33.94 -0.65
C TYR A 55 37.95 33.40 -1.23
N ALA A 56 39.03 33.42 -0.45
CA ALA A 56 40.35 32.96 -0.90
C ALA A 56 41.16 32.48 0.30
N LYS A 57 42.26 31.78 0.03
CA LYS A 57 43.25 31.49 1.07
C LYS A 57 43.98 32.77 1.50
N MET A 58 44.25 32.87 2.80
CA MET A 58 44.87 34.06 3.38
C MET A 58 46.40 34.11 3.21
N ASP A 59 47.04 32.99 2.85
CA ASP A 59 48.47 32.92 2.53
C ASP A 59 48.80 33.29 1.07
N GLU A 60 47.80 33.49 0.22
CA GLU A 60 47.99 33.96 -1.15
C GLU A 60 48.21 35.47 -1.23
N VAL A 61 49.14 35.90 -2.09
CA VAL A 61 49.40 37.31 -2.38
C VAL A 61 48.85 37.67 -3.76
N PHE A 62 47.68 38.32 -3.77
CA PHE A 62 46.99 38.75 -4.98
C PHE A 62 46.75 40.26 -5.03
N THR A 63 46.35 40.75 -6.21
CA THR A 63 45.88 42.12 -6.41
C THR A 63 44.47 42.13 -6.96
N VAL A 64 43.71 43.17 -6.65
CA VAL A 64 42.34 43.38 -7.09
C VAL A 64 42.26 44.69 -7.87
N ASP A 65 41.81 44.61 -9.12
CA ASP A 65 41.35 45.76 -9.93
C ASP A 65 39.83 45.84 -9.80
N TYR A 66 39.32 47.01 -9.42
CA TYR A 66 37.90 47.26 -9.15
C TYR A 66 37.15 47.84 -10.35
N GLY A 67 37.75 47.79 -11.54
CA GLY A 67 37.15 48.20 -12.81
C GLY A 67 37.71 49.49 -13.40
N ASP A 68 38.75 50.05 -12.78
CA ASP A 68 39.43 51.27 -13.22
C ASP A 68 40.82 51.01 -13.82
N GLY A 69 41.21 49.75 -13.95
CA GLY A 69 42.47 49.34 -14.57
C GLY A 69 43.66 49.39 -13.62
N VAL A 70 43.45 49.69 -12.34
CA VAL A 70 44.52 49.79 -11.33
C VAL A 70 44.50 48.55 -10.44
N ASP A 71 45.56 47.74 -10.51
CA ASP A 71 45.80 46.63 -9.59
C ASP A 71 46.22 47.15 -8.22
N SER A 72 45.45 46.87 -7.16
CA SER A 72 45.81 47.27 -5.80
C SER A 72 45.63 46.16 -4.77
N THR A 73 46.13 46.39 -3.56
CA THR A 73 45.86 45.55 -2.38
C THR A 73 44.84 46.21 -1.45
N ASP A 74 43.89 46.97 -2.02
CA ASP A 74 42.85 47.68 -1.27
C ASP A 74 41.74 46.72 -0.81
N TYR A 75 42.11 45.75 0.01
CA TYR A 75 41.21 44.80 0.62
C TYR A 75 41.73 44.41 2.01
N ARG A 76 40.85 43.84 2.82
CA ARG A 76 41.20 43.16 4.07
C ARG A 76 40.55 41.79 4.12
N PHE A 77 41.20 40.87 4.83
CA PHE A 77 40.61 39.58 5.16
C PHE A 77 39.78 39.68 6.44
N VAL A 78 38.69 38.93 6.47
CA VAL A 78 38.05 38.44 7.70
C VAL A 78 38.28 36.94 7.72
N ALA A 79 38.91 36.42 8.77
CA ALA A 79 39.16 34.99 8.88
C ALA A 79 37.83 34.22 8.95
N ASP A 80 37.75 33.09 8.24
CA ASP A 80 36.67 32.13 8.46
C ASP A 80 37.07 31.18 9.58
N GLU A 81 36.54 31.43 10.77
CA GLU A 81 36.84 30.65 11.98
C GLU A 81 36.46 29.16 11.84
N TYR A 82 35.59 28.84 10.88
CA TYR A 82 35.17 27.48 10.59
C TYR A 82 36.05 26.79 9.54
N SER A 83 36.95 27.52 8.88
CA SER A 83 37.82 26.94 7.85
C SER A 83 38.97 26.12 8.49
N PRO A 84 39.43 25.02 7.85
CA PRO A 84 40.53 24.23 8.38
C PRO A 84 41.78 25.07 8.62
N ASN A 85 42.30 25.01 9.85
CA ASN A 85 43.44 25.81 10.33
C ASN A 85 43.26 27.33 10.19
N MET A 86 42.01 27.81 10.06
CA MET A 86 41.71 29.20 9.72
C MET A 86 42.50 29.69 8.49
N ALA A 87 42.76 28.81 7.51
CA ALA A 87 43.60 29.14 6.37
C ALA A 87 42.87 29.98 5.30
N TRP A 88 41.55 30.09 5.40
CA TRP A 88 40.71 30.79 4.43
C TRP A 88 40.02 31.99 5.05
N GLY A 89 39.76 32.98 4.21
CA GLY A 89 39.17 34.23 4.64
C GLY A 89 38.30 34.87 3.57
N TRP A 90 37.45 35.75 4.07
CA TRP A 90 36.51 36.53 3.30
C TRP A 90 37.17 37.85 2.93
N VAL A 91 37.22 38.14 1.64
CA VAL A 91 37.89 39.33 1.12
C VAL A 91 36.88 40.47 1.03
N ILE A 92 37.08 41.50 1.85
CA ILE A 92 36.24 42.70 1.88
C ILE A 92 37.06 43.86 1.34
N SER A 93 36.51 44.62 0.39
CA SER A 93 37.19 45.79 -0.17
C SER A 93 37.41 46.86 0.89
N THR A 94 38.59 47.50 0.88
CA THR A 94 38.83 48.77 1.59
C THR A 94 38.77 49.96 0.64
N ARG A 95 38.59 49.71 -0.66
CA ARG A 95 38.38 50.73 -1.68
C ARG A 95 36.96 51.31 -1.57
N PRO A 96 36.74 52.61 -1.73
CA PRO A 96 35.39 53.19 -1.74
C PRO A 96 34.57 52.68 -2.93
N LEU A 97 33.55 51.85 -2.66
CA LEU A 97 32.59 51.34 -3.65
C LEU A 97 31.17 51.83 -3.32
N ALA A 98 30.39 52.21 -4.33
CA ALA A 98 29.03 52.68 -4.16
C ALA A 98 28.05 51.50 -4.05
N VAL A 99 27.22 51.51 -3.00
CA VAL A 99 26.15 50.52 -2.81
C VAL A 99 25.12 50.65 -3.94
N GLY A 100 24.70 49.51 -4.50
CA GLY A 100 23.76 49.40 -5.60
C GLY A 100 24.41 49.36 -6.99
N ASN A 101 25.69 49.69 -7.12
CA ASN A 101 26.41 49.67 -8.40
C ASN A 101 27.02 48.29 -8.69
N ASP A 102 27.09 47.97 -9.98
CA ASP A 102 27.79 46.79 -10.49
C ASP A 102 29.22 47.19 -10.88
N TYR A 103 30.22 46.43 -10.41
CA TYR A 103 31.63 46.65 -10.68
C TYR A 103 32.24 45.45 -11.41
N THR A 104 33.05 45.71 -12.43
CA THR A 104 33.88 44.66 -13.06
C THR A 104 35.15 44.49 -12.25
N ILE A 105 35.25 43.40 -11.50
CA ILE A 105 36.38 43.12 -10.62
C ILE A 105 37.30 42.10 -11.30
N THR A 106 38.60 42.38 -11.32
CA THR A 106 39.65 41.45 -11.78
C THR A 106 40.61 41.16 -10.65
N VAL A 107 40.70 39.90 -10.22
CA VAL A 107 41.66 39.47 -9.21
C VAL A 107 42.80 38.74 -9.90
N LYS A 108 44.04 39.15 -9.66
CA LYS A 108 45.25 38.58 -10.28
C LYS A 108 46.14 37.91 -9.24
N ARG A 109 46.81 36.81 -9.61
CA ARG A 109 47.72 36.00 -8.77
C ARG A 109 47.02 35.24 -7.63
N SER A 110 45.78 34.81 -7.83
CA SER A 110 45.08 33.89 -6.91
C SER A 110 44.46 32.72 -7.68
N ASP A 111 44.73 31.49 -7.23
CA ASP A 111 44.14 30.26 -7.77
C ASP A 111 42.98 29.72 -6.90
N THR A 112 42.74 30.33 -5.74
CA THR A 112 41.78 29.83 -4.73
C THR A 112 40.44 30.55 -4.69
N ILE A 113 40.25 31.59 -5.51
CA ILE A 113 39.03 32.41 -5.53
C ILE A 113 37.77 31.53 -5.64
N ARG A 114 36.81 31.80 -4.76
CA ARG A 114 35.45 31.22 -4.76
C ARG A 114 34.43 32.27 -4.33
N PHE A 115 33.17 32.04 -4.67
CA PHE A 115 32.01 32.85 -4.26
C PHE A 115 31.11 32.10 -3.28
N CYS A 116 31.67 31.15 -2.55
CA CYS A 116 31.05 30.51 -1.40
C CYS A 116 32.12 30.15 -0.34
N SER A 117 31.69 29.82 0.88
CA SER A 117 32.60 29.26 1.89
C SER A 117 32.99 27.83 1.54
N ASN A 118 34.22 27.44 1.91
CA ASN A 118 34.70 26.07 1.79
C ASN A 118 34.21 25.14 2.94
N THR A 119 33.28 25.61 3.78
CA THR A 119 32.78 24.88 4.95
C THR A 119 31.29 24.60 4.83
N THR A 120 30.85 23.47 5.40
CA THR A 120 29.41 23.11 5.49
C THR A 120 28.70 23.78 6.67
N LEU A 121 29.43 24.52 7.50
CA LEU A 121 28.92 25.25 8.66
C LEU A 121 28.64 26.69 8.23
N THR A 122 27.45 27.20 8.54
CA THR A 122 27.08 28.56 8.17
C THR A 122 27.84 29.56 9.03
N SER A 123 28.91 30.15 8.48
CA SER A 123 29.56 31.37 9.02
C SER A 123 28.58 32.55 9.14
N GLY A 124 27.40 32.47 8.51
CA GLY A 124 26.37 33.51 8.51
C GLY A 124 26.70 34.69 7.59
N MET A 125 27.90 34.72 7.00
CA MET A 125 28.32 35.79 6.10
C MET A 125 27.75 35.63 4.69
N VAL A 126 27.30 36.74 4.12
CA VAL A 126 26.64 36.82 2.82
C VAL A 126 27.50 37.67 1.89
N PHE A 127 27.83 37.15 0.70
CA PHE A 127 28.54 37.93 -0.31
C PHE A 127 27.72 39.11 -0.82
N ASN A 128 28.41 40.08 -1.38
CA ASN A 128 27.82 40.93 -2.41
C ASN A 128 27.31 40.05 -3.58
N THR A 129 26.32 40.55 -4.32
CA THR A 129 25.65 39.73 -5.34
C THR A 129 26.53 39.57 -6.58
N LEU A 130 27.06 38.36 -6.79
CA LEU A 130 27.73 37.98 -8.04
C LEU A 130 26.71 38.00 -9.19
N ARG A 131 27.00 38.72 -10.27
CA ARG A 131 26.10 38.88 -11.42
C ARG A 131 26.56 38.08 -12.64
N GLU A 132 27.83 38.18 -12.96
CA GLU A 132 28.42 37.59 -14.17
C GLU A 132 29.82 37.07 -13.88
N ILE A 133 30.23 35.98 -14.54
CA ILE A 133 31.63 35.53 -14.55
C ILE A 133 32.14 35.65 -15.98
N ILE A 134 33.20 36.46 -16.15
CA ILE A 134 33.74 36.83 -17.46
C ILE A 134 34.89 35.88 -17.83
N MET A 135 35.80 35.61 -16.90
CA MET A 135 36.99 34.80 -17.15
C MET A 135 37.49 34.16 -15.86
N VAL A 136 37.89 32.89 -15.94
CA VAL A 136 38.65 32.21 -14.90
C VAL A 136 39.90 31.62 -15.56
N ALA A 137 41.05 32.21 -15.26
CA ALA A 137 42.36 31.75 -15.73
C ALA A 137 43.20 31.32 -14.53
N SER A 138 43.56 30.04 -14.46
CA SER A 138 44.12 29.45 -13.25
C SER A 138 44.70 28.06 -13.51
N GLY A 139 45.68 27.67 -12.70
CA GLY A 139 46.27 26.33 -12.72
C GLY A 139 45.49 25.31 -11.90
N ARG A 140 44.33 25.69 -11.33
CA ARG A 140 43.56 24.89 -10.39
C ARG A 140 42.99 23.61 -11.02
N ALA A 141 43.07 22.52 -10.26
CA ALA A 141 42.38 21.27 -10.58
C ALA A 141 40.97 21.20 -9.97
N ASP A 142 40.76 21.88 -8.84
CA ASP A 142 39.53 21.81 -8.07
C ASP A 142 38.65 23.05 -8.29
N MET A 143 37.48 22.84 -8.90
CA MET A 143 36.40 23.81 -9.10
C MET A 143 35.23 23.58 -8.13
N THR A 144 35.38 22.70 -7.15
CA THR A 144 34.33 22.36 -6.19
C THR A 144 33.83 23.61 -5.48
N TYR A 145 32.50 23.75 -5.48
CA TYR A 145 31.79 24.89 -4.88
C TYR A 145 32.25 26.28 -5.37
N PHE A 146 32.74 26.41 -6.61
CA PHE A 146 33.26 27.68 -7.11
C PHE A 146 32.31 28.90 -6.93
N ALA A 147 31.03 28.74 -7.25
CA ALA A 147 29.98 29.75 -7.13
C ALA A 147 28.66 29.13 -6.64
N LYS A 148 28.74 28.21 -5.67
CA LYS A 148 27.55 27.58 -5.08
C LYS A 148 26.62 28.62 -4.43
N ASP A 149 25.32 28.43 -4.57
CA ASP A 149 24.22 29.25 -4.05
C ASP A 149 24.28 30.73 -4.46
N CYS A 150 24.99 31.06 -5.55
CA CYS A 150 25.04 32.40 -6.12
C CYS A 150 23.75 32.69 -6.91
N THR A 151 22.64 32.93 -6.20
CA THR A 151 21.30 33.11 -6.80
C THR A 151 21.21 34.31 -7.74
N GLY A 152 22.06 35.32 -7.59
CA GLY A 152 22.12 36.49 -8.46
C GLY A 152 22.95 36.34 -9.73
N LEU A 153 23.71 35.23 -9.88
CA LEU A 153 24.53 34.95 -11.06
C LEU A 153 23.61 34.57 -12.22
N TYR A 154 23.59 35.39 -13.27
CA TYR A 154 22.71 35.17 -14.42
C TYR A 154 23.44 34.87 -15.74
N LEU A 155 24.75 35.16 -15.83
CA LEU A 155 25.53 34.99 -17.06
C LEU A 155 26.93 34.41 -16.80
N LEU A 156 27.29 33.41 -17.60
CA LEU A 156 28.65 32.97 -17.84
C LEU A 156 29.05 33.41 -19.25
N HIS A 157 30.15 34.15 -19.38
CA HIS A 157 30.60 34.65 -20.68
C HIS A 157 31.20 33.54 -21.55
N ASP A 158 31.18 33.76 -22.87
CA ASP A 158 31.89 32.89 -23.81
C ASP A 158 33.38 32.81 -23.48
N GLY A 159 33.94 31.60 -23.47
CA GLY A 159 35.35 31.37 -23.15
C GLY A 159 35.71 31.50 -21.66
N VAL A 160 34.74 31.61 -20.75
CA VAL A 160 34.98 31.78 -19.30
C VAL A 160 35.97 30.77 -18.70
N PHE A 161 36.05 29.55 -19.26
CA PHE A 161 36.95 28.47 -18.82
C PHE A 161 38.05 28.10 -19.82
N ASP A 162 38.33 28.92 -20.83
CA ASP A 162 39.34 28.63 -21.87
C ASP A 162 40.78 28.50 -21.32
N TYR A 163 41.00 28.99 -20.11
CA TYR A 163 42.28 29.07 -19.41
C TYR A 163 42.32 28.23 -18.13
N LEU A 164 41.53 27.15 -18.07
CA LEU A 164 41.52 26.15 -16.99
C LEU A 164 41.97 24.74 -17.46
N PRO A 165 43.22 24.58 -17.95
CA PRO A 165 43.66 23.32 -18.54
C PRO A 165 43.73 22.16 -17.53
N ASN A 166 43.84 22.45 -16.23
CA ASN A 166 43.99 21.45 -15.18
C ASN A 166 42.67 21.12 -14.47
N ALA A 167 41.58 21.87 -14.72
CA ALA A 167 40.32 21.69 -14.01
C ALA A 167 39.76 20.28 -14.22
N ALA A 168 39.58 19.56 -13.12
CA ALA A 168 39.19 18.16 -13.07
C ALA A 168 37.84 17.96 -12.37
N ASP A 169 37.68 18.47 -11.14
CA ASP A 169 36.45 18.28 -10.36
C ASP A 169 35.58 19.55 -10.37
N PHE A 170 34.40 19.48 -10.99
CA PHE A 170 33.39 20.56 -11.05
C PHE A 170 32.23 20.37 -10.07
N ARG A 171 32.46 19.61 -8.99
CA ARG A 171 31.41 19.28 -8.03
C ARG A 171 30.72 20.51 -7.47
N SER A 172 29.40 20.57 -7.68
CA SER A 172 28.54 21.65 -7.17
C SER A 172 29.04 23.07 -7.49
N SER A 173 29.84 23.28 -8.54
CA SER A 173 30.44 24.59 -8.84
C SER A 173 29.41 25.70 -9.03
N PHE A 174 28.23 25.39 -9.57
CA PHE A 174 27.13 26.33 -9.80
C PHE A 174 25.80 25.82 -9.20
N ASN A 175 25.88 24.92 -8.23
CA ASN A 175 24.71 24.37 -7.56
C ASN A 175 23.97 25.52 -6.84
N GLY A 176 22.67 25.66 -7.07
CA GLY A 176 21.84 26.71 -6.46
C GLY A 176 21.92 28.07 -7.16
N CYS A 177 22.59 28.19 -8.31
CA CYS A 177 22.59 29.40 -9.14
C CYS A 177 21.24 29.56 -9.86
N THR A 178 20.20 29.89 -9.11
CA THR A 178 18.81 29.95 -9.58
C THR A 178 18.56 31.03 -10.63
N GLY A 179 19.41 32.06 -10.72
CA GLY A 179 19.33 33.12 -11.73
C GLY A 179 20.02 32.80 -13.07
N LEU A 180 20.76 31.69 -13.19
CA LEU A 180 21.59 31.38 -14.36
C LEU A 180 20.72 31.05 -15.58
N LEU A 181 20.76 31.91 -16.61
CA LEU A 181 19.81 31.86 -17.74
C LEU A 181 20.19 30.88 -18.85
N THR A 182 21.48 30.86 -19.21
CA THR A 182 22.03 30.08 -20.33
C THR A 182 23.45 29.63 -20.03
N LEU A 183 23.94 28.63 -20.77
CA LEU A 183 25.33 28.21 -20.76
C LEU A 183 25.97 28.53 -22.13
N PRO A 184 27.19 29.09 -22.16
CA PRO A 184 27.88 29.41 -23.41
C PRO A 184 28.28 28.14 -24.17
N LYS A 185 28.35 28.25 -25.50
CA LYS A 185 28.80 27.13 -26.35
C LYS A 185 30.28 26.84 -26.06
N GLY A 186 30.61 25.55 -25.94
CA GLY A 186 31.99 25.12 -25.67
C GLY A 186 32.49 25.43 -24.26
N LEU A 187 31.59 25.68 -23.29
CA LEU A 187 31.92 26.01 -21.89
C LEU A 187 33.02 25.12 -21.29
N PHE A 188 33.05 23.83 -21.62
CA PHE A 188 34.03 22.87 -21.09
C PHE A 188 35.04 22.35 -22.14
N ASP A 189 35.13 22.94 -23.33
CA ASP A 189 35.99 22.44 -24.42
C ASP A 189 37.48 22.40 -24.07
N LYS A 190 37.91 23.24 -23.12
CA LYS A 190 39.31 23.31 -22.64
C LYS A 190 39.53 22.60 -21.30
N CYS A 191 38.47 22.12 -20.65
CA CYS A 191 38.53 21.37 -19.41
C CYS A 191 38.69 19.86 -19.69
N ILE A 192 39.72 19.50 -20.46
CA ILE A 192 39.94 18.12 -20.96
C ILE A 192 40.23 17.10 -19.84
N ASN A 193 40.62 17.58 -18.66
CA ASN A 193 40.90 16.79 -17.48
C ASN A 193 39.66 16.61 -16.58
N ALA A 194 38.50 17.17 -16.96
CA ALA A 194 37.26 17.02 -16.20
C ALA A 194 36.93 15.54 -15.96
N ASP A 195 36.79 15.15 -14.69
CA ASP A 195 36.49 13.79 -14.26
C ASP A 195 35.10 13.66 -13.61
N SER A 196 34.51 14.77 -13.13
CA SER A 196 33.24 14.77 -12.40
C SER A 196 32.47 16.08 -12.58
N PHE A 197 31.17 15.94 -12.87
CA PHE A 197 30.19 17.03 -12.89
C PHE A 197 29.10 16.85 -11.83
N PHE A 198 29.42 16.17 -10.72
CA PHE A 198 28.45 15.87 -9.66
C PHE A 198 27.79 17.17 -9.15
N GLN A 199 26.47 17.28 -9.33
CA GLN A 199 25.66 18.45 -8.91
C GLN A 199 26.08 19.81 -9.50
N THR A 200 26.90 19.88 -10.56
CA THR A 200 27.49 21.14 -11.03
C THR A 200 26.47 22.25 -11.28
N PHE A 201 25.33 21.97 -11.90
CA PHE A 201 24.25 22.93 -12.19
C PHE A 201 22.94 22.58 -11.47
N ARG A 202 23.00 21.82 -10.38
CA ARG A 202 21.80 21.43 -9.62
C ARG A 202 21.05 22.70 -9.17
N GLN A 203 19.72 22.68 -9.25
CA GLN A 203 18.85 23.81 -8.87
C GLN A 203 19.08 25.11 -9.66
N CYS A 204 19.69 25.07 -10.86
CA CYS A 204 19.69 26.21 -11.80
C CYS A 204 18.30 26.35 -12.46
N THR A 205 17.32 26.83 -11.70
CA THR A 205 15.90 26.84 -12.10
C THR A 205 15.56 27.80 -13.25
N ALA A 206 16.35 28.85 -13.49
CA ALA A 206 16.17 29.75 -14.63
C ALA A 206 16.80 29.24 -15.94
N LEU A 207 17.57 28.15 -15.91
CA LEU A 207 18.22 27.59 -17.09
C LEU A 207 17.18 26.94 -18.00
N THR A 208 17.02 27.44 -19.22
CA THR A 208 15.95 27.00 -20.14
C THR A 208 16.40 26.05 -21.24
N LEU A 209 17.65 26.17 -21.69
CA LEU A 209 18.24 25.40 -22.78
C LEU A 209 19.72 25.07 -22.48
N LEU A 210 20.21 23.99 -23.07
CA LEU A 210 21.62 23.61 -23.05
C LEU A 210 22.22 23.72 -24.46
N PRO A 211 23.46 24.22 -24.62
CA PRO A 211 24.12 24.28 -25.91
C PRO A 211 24.49 22.88 -26.41
N SER A 212 24.46 22.69 -27.73
CA SER A 212 24.95 21.45 -28.37
C SER A 212 26.43 21.25 -28.12
N GLY A 213 26.84 20.01 -27.85
CA GLY A 213 28.25 19.63 -27.67
C GLY A 213 28.87 20.08 -26.34
N LEU A 214 28.06 20.46 -25.34
CA LEU A 214 28.50 20.99 -24.04
C LEU A 214 29.59 20.13 -23.36
N PHE A 215 29.58 18.81 -23.56
CA PHE A 215 30.50 17.86 -22.93
C PHE A 215 31.38 17.07 -23.93
N ASP A 216 31.42 17.43 -25.22
CA ASP A 216 32.08 16.65 -26.28
C ASP A 216 33.59 16.41 -26.03
N LYS A 217 34.25 17.29 -25.27
CA LYS A 217 35.68 17.21 -24.96
C LYS A 217 35.98 16.65 -23.57
N CYS A 218 34.96 16.36 -22.77
CA CYS A 218 35.08 15.87 -21.40
C CYS A 218 35.17 14.34 -21.34
N VAL A 219 36.08 13.75 -22.12
CA VAL A 219 36.18 12.29 -22.33
C VAL A 219 36.66 11.51 -21.10
N ASN A 220 37.14 12.20 -20.07
CA ASN A 220 37.61 11.61 -18.82
C ASN A 220 36.54 11.55 -17.73
N VAL A 221 35.35 12.11 -17.97
CA VAL A 221 34.26 12.16 -16.96
C VAL A 221 33.78 10.76 -16.62
N THR A 222 33.58 10.55 -15.32
CA THR A 222 33.10 9.30 -14.74
C THR A 222 31.67 9.40 -14.19
N SER A 223 31.18 10.61 -13.87
CA SER A 223 29.84 10.81 -13.31
C SER A 223 29.21 12.16 -13.71
N PHE A 224 27.93 12.09 -14.07
CA PHE A 224 27.01 13.23 -14.25
C PHE A 224 25.88 13.19 -13.22
N ARG A 225 26.12 12.55 -12.08
CA ARG A 225 25.10 12.41 -11.05
C ARG A 225 24.59 13.79 -10.62
N GLU A 226 23.27 13.95 -10.64
CA GLU A 226 22.56 15.15 -10.22
C GLU A 226 22.98 16.47 -10.92
N THR A 227 23.72 16.42 -12.04
CA THR A 227 24.30 17.62 -12.67
C THR A 227 23.28 18.71 -12.99
N PHE A 228 22.08 18.35 -13.48
CA PHE A 228 20.97 19.26 -13.78
C PHE A 228 19.73 18.95 -12.94
N ASN A 229 19.90 18.30 -11.78
CA ASN A 229 18.78 17.95 -10.91
C ASN A 229 18.04 19.22 -10.46
N VAL A 230 16.71 19.22 -10.49
CA VAL A 230 15.85 20.36 -10.14
C VAL A 230 16.06 21.61 -11.03
N CYS A 231 16.62 21.46 -12.24
CA CYS A 231 16.59 22.52 -13.25
C CYS A 231 15.20 22.60 -13.89
N SER A 232 14.22 23.08 -13.13
CA SER A 232 12.80 23.08 -13.49
C SER A 232 12.46 23.98 -14.68
N GLY A 233 13.34 24.90 -15.07
CA GLY A 233 13.20 25.74 -16.26
C GLY A 233 13.59 25.07 -17.58
N LEU A 234 14.29 23.93 -17.57
CA LEU A 234 14.77 23.29 -18.80
C LEU A 234 13.61 22.80 -19.66
N ILE A 235 13.48 23.34 -20.88
CA ILE A 235 12.35 23.05 -21.78
C ILE A 235 12.68 21.91 -22.75
N SER A 236 13.92 21.84 -23.21
CA SER A 236 14.41 20.81 -24.14
C SER A 236 15.90 20.55 -23.95
N LEU A 237 16.35 19.36 -24.35
CA LEU A 237 17.75 18.96 -24.37
C LEU A 237 18.26 18.86 -25.82
N PRO A 238 19.53 19.19 -26.09
CA PRO A 238 20.13 18.92 -27.39
C PRO A 238 20.31 17.40 -27.62
N PRO A 239 20.18 16.91 -28.86
CA PRO A 239 20.49 15.51 -29.18
C PRO A 239 21.97 15.23 -28.90
N ARG A 240 22.27 13.98 -28.55
CA ARG A 240 23.67 13.52 -28.37
C ARG A 240 24.48 14.26 -27.31
N LEU A 241 23.84 14.86 -26.30
CA LEU A 241 24.50 15.64 -25.25
C LEU A 241 25.63 14.89 -24.53
N PHE A 242 25.48 13.58 -24.31
CA PHE A 242 26.49 12.73 -23.65
C PHE A 242 27.08 11.66 -24.59
N VAL A 243 27.10 11.89 -25.90
CA VAL A 243 27.49 10.86 -26.86
C VAL A 243 28.93 10.38 -26.67
N ASN A 244 29.13 9.06 -26.68
CA ASN A 244 30.43 8.38 -26.61
C ASN A 244 31.31 8.76 -25.41
N LEU A 245 30.71 9.20 -24.30
CA LEU A 245 31.43 9.38 -23.03
C LEU A 245 31.61 8.02 -22.35
N THR A 246 32.53 7.21 -22.90
CA THR A 246 32.68 5.77 -22.59
C THR A 246 33.16 5.47 -21.17
N LYS A 247 33.66 6.46 -20.43
CA LYS A 247 34.06 6.33 -19.02
C LYS A 247 32.97 6.67 -18.01
N VAL A 248 31.84 7.24 -18.46
CA VAL A 248 30.75 7.62 -17.56
C VAL A 248 30.08 6.38 -17.03
N SER A 249 30.04 6.26 -15.71
CA SER A 249 29.46 5.12 -15.00
C SER A 249 28.11 5.43 -14.34
N ASP A 250 27.74 6.72 -14.25
CA ASP A 250 26.66 7.18 -13.37
C ASP A 250 25.92 8.41 -13.96
N PHE A 251 24.62 8.24 -14.27
CA PHE A 251 23.65 9.29 -14.63
C PHE A 251 22.49 9.41 -13.63
N GLN A 252 22.73 9.03 -12.36
CA GLN A 252 21.67 9.07 -11.35
C GLN A 252 21.17 10.50 -11.17
N LEU A 253 19.84 10.67 -11.21
CA LEU A 253 19.15 11.96 -10.99
C LEU A 253 19.60 13.12 -11.90
N THR A 254 20.37 12.89 -12.97
CA THR A 254 20.98 13.95 -13.80
C THR A 254 19.96 15.01 -14.24
N PHE A 255 18.74 14.61 -14.61
CA PHE A 255 17.63 15.51 -14.95
C PHE A 255 16.41 15.32 -14.05
N GLY A 256 16.57 14.75 -12.85
CA GLY A 256 15.45 14.55 -11.93
C GLY A 256 14.80 15.90 -11.60
N GLN A 257 13.47 15.95 -11.56
CA GLN A 257 12.66 17.15 -11.30
C GLN A 257 12.85 18.30 -12.31
N CYS A 258 13.31 18.02 -13.53
CA CYS A 258 13.26 18.97 -14.66
C CYS A 258 11.83 19.03 -15.23
N SER A 259 10.91 19.63 -14.48
CA SER A 259 9.47 19.57 -14.75
C SER A 259 9.01 20.25 -16.05
N SER A 260 9.82 21.13 -16.66
CA SER A 260 9.49 21.78 -17.94
C SER A 260 9.89 20.99 -19.19
N LEU A 261 10.64 19.90 -19.05
CA LEU A 261 11.10 19.10 -20.20
C LEU A 261 9.90 18.49 -20.93
N LYS A 262 9.77 18.78 -22.23
CA LYS A 262 8.66 18.29 -23.06
C LYS A 262 8.97 17.02 -23.85
N ALA A 263 10.24 16.84 -24.24
CA ALA A 263 10.68 15.73 -25.06
C ALA A 263 12.12 15.35 -24.72
N LEU A 264 12.43 14.06 -24.84
CA LEU A 264 13.80 13.54 -24.74
C LEU A 264 14.36 13.31 -26.15
N PRO A 265 15.51 13.92 -26.51
CA PRO A 265 16.03 13.91 -27.87
C PRO A 265 16.76 12.60 -28.20
N ASP A 266 16.93 12.34 -29.50
CA ASP A 266 17.58 11.12 -29.98
C ASP A 266 19.06 11.06 -29.59
N GLY A 267 19.50 9.87 -29.19
CA GLY A 267 20.90 9.59 -28.87
C GLY A 267 21.46 10.29 -27.64
N LEU A 268 20.62 10.80 -26.73
CA LEU A 268 21.05 11.60 -25.57
C LEU A 268 22.21 10.96 -24.77
N PHE A 269 22.18 9.63 -24.53
CA PHE A 269 23.23 8.86 -23.86
C PHE A 269 23.91 7.84 -24.77
N MET A 270 23.90 8.06 -26.09
CA MET A 270 24.37 7.05 -27.05
C MET A 270 25.85 6.72 -26.84
N GLY A 271 26.18 5.43 -26.67
CA GLY A 271 27.56 4.97 -26.57
C GLY A 271 28.23 5.17 -25.21
N CYS A 272 27.48 5.49 -24.14
CA CYS A 272 27.98 5.50 -22.77
C CYS A 272 28.15 4.06 -22.22
N SER A 273 29.08 3.29 -22.80
CA SER A 273 29.19 1.85 -22.57
C SER A 273 29.55 1.41 -21.14
N ALA A 274 30.14 2.30 -20.33
CA ALA A 274 30.45 2.03 -18.92
C ALA A 274 29.32 2.42 -17.96
N ASN A 275 28.22 3.01 -18.44
CA ASN A 275 27.14 3.47 -17.59
C ASN A 275 26.45 2.29 -16.91
N GLN A 276 26.32 2.36 -15.59
CA GLN A 276 25.71 1.31 -14.78
C GLN A 276 24.30 1.68 -14.31
N SER A 277 23.91 2.96 -14.35
CA SER A 277 22.71 3.41 -13.64
C SER A 277 21.98 4.58 -14.30
N PHE A 278 20.69 4.38 -14.56
CA PHE A 278 19.72 5.44 -14.86
C PHE A 278 18.75 5.68 -13.69
N TYR A 279 19.21 5.47 -12.45
CA TYR A 279 18.39 5.67 -11.25
C TYR A 279 17.80 7.08 -11.24
N SER A 280 16.47 7.17 -11.31
CA SER A 280 15.71 8.42 -11.22
C SER A 280 16.17 9.53 -12.18
N THR A 281 16.82 9.20 -13.29
CA THR A 281 17.44 10.19 -14.19
C THR A 281 16.43 11.23 -14.70
N PHE A 282 15.18 10.85 -14.96
CA PHE A 282 14.08 11.73 -15.36
C PHE A 282 12.88 11.66 -14.38
N SER A 283 13.13 11.31 -13.11
CA SER A 283 12.04 11.24 -12.14
C SER A 283 11.38 12.61 -11.94
N SER A 284 10.06 12.64 -11.80
CA SER A 284 9.24 13.85 -11.66
C SER A 284 9.41 14.88 -12.79
N CYS A 285 9.84 14.46 -13.98
CA CYS A 285 9.79 15.28 -15.19
C CYS A 285 8.37 15.24 -15.79
N SER A 286 7.45 15.95 -15.14
CA SER A 286 6.00 15.83 -15.34
C SER A 286 5.51 16.16 -16.76
N ASN A 287 6.21 17.01 -17.50
CA ASN A 287 5.77 17.47 -18.82
C ASN A 287 6.35 16.68 -20.00
N ILE A 288 7.11 15.61 -19.76
CA ILE A 288 7.64 14.78 -20.86
C ILE A 288 6.48 14.10 -21.57
N VAL A 289 6.32 14.38 -22.86
CA VAL A 289 5.29 13.77 -23.73
C VAL A 289 5.88 12.67 -24.60
N THR A 290 7.11 12.85 -25.09
CA THR A 290 7.76 11.97 -26.06
C THR A 290 9.18 11.60 -25.67
N ILE A 291 9.54 10.33 -25.88
CA ILE A 291 10.90 9.81 -25.71
C ILE A 291 11.41 9.39 -27.10
N ALA A 292 12.60 9.80 -27.49
CA ALA A 292 13.22 9.30 -28.72
C ALA A 292 13.73 7.85 -28.54
N PRO A 293 13.65 6.98 -29.57
CA PRO A 293 13.93 5.56 -29.43
C PRO A 293 15.39 5.23 -29.09
N ASN A 294 16.38 6.00 -29.57
CA ASN A 294 17.80 5.67 -29.36
C ASN A 294 18.43 6.35 -28.13
N ILE A 295 17.63 6.83 -27.16
CA ILE A 295 18.15 7.51 -25.97
C ILE A 295 19.19 6.68 -25.19
N PHE A 296 19.00 5.35 -25.12
CA PHE A 296 19.87 4.42 -24.38
C PHE A 296 20.77 3.54 -25.28
N LYS A 297 20.85 3.81 -26.59
CA LYS A 297 21.63 2.98 -27.52
C LYS A 297 23.09 2.84 -27.08
N GLY A 298 23.62 1.61 -27.07
CA GLY A 298 24.99 1.31 -26.65
C GLY A 298 25.27 1.34 -25.14
N ASN A 299 24.25 1.33 -24.28
CA ASN A 299 24.40 1.31 -22.81
C ASN A 299 24.27 -0.12 -22.24
N SER A 300 25.15 -1.04 -22.65
CA SER A 300 25.06 -2.46 -22.29
C SER A 300 25.40 -2.80 -20.84
N ALA A 301 26.13 -1.93 -20.13
CA ALA A 301 26.53 -2.13 -18.73
C ALA A 301 25.45 -1.67 -17.71
N VAL A 302 24.33 -1.10 -18.17
CA VAL A 302 23.28 -0.59 -17.27
C VAL A 302 22.67 -1.74 -16.49
N THR A 303 22.61 -1.58 -15.17
CA THR A 303 22.03 -2.57 -14.25
C THR A 303 20.66 -2.15 -13.71
N THR A 304 20.34 -0.85 -13.74
CA THR A 304 19.13 -0.30 -13.10
C THR A 304 18.48 0.86 -13.85
N PHE A 305 17.15 0.79 -13.95
CA PHE A 305 16.20 1.81 -14.38
C PHE A 305 15.23 2.20 -13.25
N TYR A 306 15.66 2.04 -12.00
CA TYR A 306 14.85 2.38 -10.83
C TYR A 306 14.31 3.81 -10.94
N ASN A 307 12.98 3.95 -10.97
CA ASN A 307 12.26 5.23 -11.07
C ASN A 307 12.69 6.16 -12.22
N THR A 308 13.31 5.65 -13.30
CA THR A 308 13.89 6.51 -14.35
C THR A 308 12.89 7.51 -14.93
N PHE A 309 11.65 7.11 -15.21
CA PHE A 309 10.56 7.97 -15.69
C PHE A 309 9.41 8.10 -14.69
N ALA A 310 9.65 7.79 -13.40
CA ALA A 310 8.61 7.88 -12.38
C ALA A 310 8.06 9.31 -12.30
N GLY A 311 6.75 9.50 -12.40
CA GLY A 311 6.11 10.81 -12.37
C GLY A 311 6.18 11.59 -13.69
N ALA A 312 6.52 10.95 -14.80
CA ALA A 312 6.34 11.52 -16.15
C ALA A 312 4.84 11.52 -16.54
N VAL A 313 4.05 12.35 -15.85
CA VAL A 313 2.57 12.29 -15.90
C VAL A 313 1.99 12.51 -17.30
N SER A 314 2.70 13.24 -18.16
CA SER A 314 2.28 13.57 -19.54
C SER A 314 2.75 12.57 -20.59
N LEU A 315 3.50 11.53 -20.22
CA LEU A 315 4.07 10.57 -21.16
C LEU A 315 2.95 9.72 -21.78
N THR A 316 2.81 9.75 -23.11
CA THR A 316 1.68 9.10 -23.80
C THR A 316 2.00 7.72 -24.37
N ALA A 317 3.27 7.49 -24.73
CA ALA A 317 3.73 6.25 -25.36
C ALA A 317 5.20 5.95 -25.03
N ILE A 318 5.53 4.65 -25.00
CA ILE A 318 6.91 4.15 -24.91
C ILE A 318 7.38 3.76 -26.31
N PRO A 319 8.56 4.21 -26.78
CA PRO A 319 9.08 3.82 -28.09
C PRO A 319 9.42 2.34 -28.20
N ASN A 320 9.25 1.77 -29.39
CA ASN A 320 9.76 0.44 -29.70
C ASN A 320 11.29 0.41 -29.59
N GLY A 321 11.81 -0.66 -29.00
CA GLY A 321 13.25 -0.89 -28.89
C GLY A 321 13.98 -0.04 -27.84
N LEU A 322 13.25 0.71 -26.99
CA LEU A 322 13.82 1.62 -26.00
C LEU A 322 14.94 0.99 -25.14
N LEU A 323 14.81 -0.30 -24.82
CA LEU A 323 15.69 -1.04 -23.91
C LEU A 323 16.54 -2.13 -24.62
N ASP A 324 16.54 -2.19 -25.96
CA ASP A 324 17.12 -3.32 -26.71
C ASP A 324 18.61 -3.56 -26.41
N ASP A 325 19.39 -2.51 -26.17
CA ASP A 325 20.83 -2.58 -25.90
C ASP A 325 21.16 -2.69 -24.39
N CYS A 326 20.18 -2.58 -23.49
CA CYS A 326 20.37 -2.54 -22.05
C CYS A 326 20.29 -3.94 -21.41
N VAL A 327 21.02 -4.89 -22.01
CA VAL A 327 20.91 -6.33 -21.73
C VAL A 327 21.30 -6.75 -20.31
N SER A 328 22.07 -5.93 -19.58
CA SER A 328 22.50 -6.21 -18.20
C SER A 328 21.52 -5.67 -17.14
N ALA A 329 20.43 -5.01 -17.55
CA ALA A 329 19.52 -4.37 -16.62
C ALA A 329 18.66 -5.39 -15.88
N LEU A 330 18.64 -5.30 -14.55
CA LEU A 330 17.93 -6.23 -13.66
C LEU A 330 17.00 -5.51 -12.68
N ASN A 331 16.97 -4.19 -12.63
CA ASN A 331 16.08 -3.43 -11.75
C ASN A 331 15.24 -2.44 -12.55
N PHE A 332 13.94 -2.71 -12.66
CA PHE A 332 12.93 -1.89 -13.34
C PHE A 332 11.87 -1.39 -12.36
N GLU A 333 12.20 -1.34 -11.06
CA GLU A 333 11.26 -0.91 -10.05
C GLU A 333 10.83 0.55 -10.31
N GLY A 334 9.53 0.74 -10.46
CA GLY A 334 8.92 2.04 -10.69
C GLY A 334 9.36 2.79 -11.95
N THR A 335 9.96 2.13 -12.96
CA THR A 335 10.48 2.82 -14.16
C THR A 335 9.45 3.75 -14.82
N PHE A 336 8.18 3.35 -14.90
CA PHE A 336 7.06 4.16 -15.41
C PHE A 336 5.99 4.45 -14.33
N LEU A 337 6.37 4.48 -13.06
CA LEU A 337 5.46 4.74 -11.95
C LEU A 337 4.74 6.08 -12.13
N ARG A 338 3.41 6.10 -12.02
CA ARG A 338 2.56 7.30 -12.15
C ARG A 338 2.69 8.02 -13.50
N CYS A 339 2.97 7.30 -14.58
CA CYS A 339 2.81 7.81 -15.94
C CYS A 339 1.32 7.83 -16.31
N TYR A 340 0.57 8.79 -15.75
CA TYR A 340 -0.90 8.79 -15.80
C TYR A 340 -1.47 8.82 -17.23
N ALA A 341 -0.79 9.46 -18.18
CA ALA A 341 -1.22 9.57 -19.57
C ALA A 341 -0.77 8.40 -20.48
N LEU A 342 -0.02 7.41 -19.96
CA LEU A 342 0.53 6.33 -20.77
C LEU A 342 -0.60 5.41 -21.26
N THR A 343 -0.76 5.27 -22.57
CA THR A 343 -1.90 4.54 -23.16
C THR A 343 -1.59 3.09 -23.56
N GLY A 344 -0.32 2.77 -23.81
CA GLY A 344 0.08 1.44 -24.30
C GLY A 344 1.54 1.11 -24.02
N ILE A 345 1.85 -0.20 -24.09
CA ILE A 345 3.19 -0.75 -23.89
C ILE A 345 3.61 -1.48 -25.18
N PRO A 346 4.84 -1.27 -25.69
CA PRO A 346 5.42 -2.06 -26.78
C PRO A 346 5.52 -3.55 -26.41
N PRO A 347 5.07 -4.50 -27.26
CA PRO A 347 5.13 -5.94 -26.95
C PRO A 347 6.53 -6.46 -26.62
N GLY A 348 7.56 -5.92 -27.27
CA GLY A 348 8.95 -6.35 -27.10
C GLY A 348 9.78 -5.51 -26.13
N LEU A 349 9.16 -4.73 -25.23
CA LEU A 349 9.90 -3.79 -24.36
C LEU A 349 11.02 -4.46 -23.55
N PHE A 350 10.82 -5.72 -23.11
CA PHE A 350 11.78 -6.47 -22.30
C PHE A 350 12.38 -7.69 -23.01
N LYS A 351 12.27 -7.79 -24.35
CA LYS A 351 12.64 -9.02 -25.11
C LYS A 351 14.10 -9.47 -24.97
N ASN A 352 15.02 -8.54 -24.68
CA ASN A 352 16.46 -8.81 -24.53
C ASN A 352 16.91 -8.82 -23.06
N ILE A 353 15.97 -8.76 -22.11
CA ILE A 353 16.26 -8.72 -20.68
C ILE A 353 16.23 -10.14 -20.14
N ALA A 354 17.22 -10.53 -19.33
CA ALA A 354 17.32 -11.89 -18.79
C ALA A 354 16.46 -12.13 -17.52
N GLY A 355 16.07 -11.04 -16.84
CA GLY A 355 15.25 -11.08 -15.62
C GLY A 355 15.23 -9.73 -14.90
N GLY A 356 14.79 -9.72 -13.65
CA GLY A 356 14.85 -8.52 -12.81
C GLY A 356 13.67 -8.28 -11.87
N PHE A 357 13.75 -7.15 -11.17
CA PHE A 357 12.72 -6.63 -10.27
C PHE A 357 11.76 -5.72 -11.05
N PHE A 358 10.48 -6.10 -11.16
CA PHE A 358 9.45 -5.34 -11.88
C PHE A 358 8.39 -4.74 -10.93
N ARG A 359 8.81 -4.50 -9.69
CA ARG A 359 7.95 -3.93 -8.66
C ARG A 359 7.43 -2.57 -9.11
N SER A 360 6.12 -2.40 -9.11
CA SER A 360 5.49 -1.10 -9.40
C SER A 360 5.86 -0.47 -10.76
N THR A 361 6.38 -1.22 -11.73
CA THR A 361 6.92 -0.67 -12.99
C THR A 361 5.90 0.20 -13.74
N PHE A 362 4.62 -0.19 -13.77
CA PHE A 362 3.51 0.55 -14.38
C PHE A 362 2.46 0.99 -13.34
N TYR A 363 2.85 1.14 -12.08
CA TYR A 363 1.97 1.53 -10.98
C TYR A 363 1.23 2.83 -11.28
N GLN A 364 -0.11 2.81 -11.20
CA GLN A 364 -0.98 3.94 -11.53
C GLN A 364 -0.77 4.53 -12.94
N CYS A 365 -0.50 3.71 -13.95
CA CYS A 365 -0.64 4.14 -15.35
C CYS A 365 -2.14 4.18 -15.72
N ASN A 366 -2.86 5.18 -15.23
CA ASN A 366 -4.33 5.22 -15.23
C ASN A 366 -4.96 5.23 -16.63
N ALA A 367 -4.25 5.71 -17.66
CA ALA A 367 -4.71 5.71 -19.05
C ALA A 367 -4.35 4.43 -19.83
N LEU A 368 -3.59 3.49 -19.23
CA LEU A 368 -3.13 2.28 -19.91
C LEU A 368 -4.34 1.44 -20.32
N LEU A 369 -4.46 1.10 -21.61
CA LEU A 369 -5.64 0.39 -22.13
C LEU A 369 -5.45 -1.12 -22.18
N SER A 370 -4.23 -1.59 -22.43
CA SER A 370 -3.93 -3.01 -22.60
C SER A 370 -2.50 -3.35 -22.22
N VAL A 371 -2.30 -4.58 -21.71
CA VAL A 371 -0.97 -5.20 -21.59
C VAL A 371 -0.77 -6.16 -22.77
N PRO A 372 0.28 -5.96 -23.60
CA PRO A 372 0.52 -6.80 -24.78
C PRO A 372 0.86 -8.24 -24.39
N ASP A 373 0.50 -9.18 -25.28
CA ASP A 373 0.84 -10.59 -25.09
C ASP A 373 2.36 -10.81 -25.05
N GLY A 374 2.80 -11.70 -24.15
CA GLY A 374 4.22 -12.06 -24.00
C GLY A 374 5.15 -10.99 -23.43
N LEU A 375 4.64 -9.90 -22.84
CA LEU A 375 5.46 -8.77 -22.36
C LEU A 375 6.64 -9.18 -21.44
N PHE A 376 6.42 -10.17 -20.57
CA PHE A 376 7.43 -10.73 -19.66
C PHE A 376 7.68 -12.23 -19.92
N GLU A 377 7.28 -12.75 -21.08
CA GLU A 377 7.43 -14.18 -21.40
C GLU A 377 8.90 -14.60 -21.36
N GLY A 378 9.19 -15.68 -20.64
CA GLY A 378 10.52 -16.27 -20.55
C GLY A 378 11.48 -15.56 -19.59
N LEU A 379 11.06 -14.54 -18.84
CA LEU A 379 11.89 -13.89 -17.82
C LEU A 379 12.10 -14.79 -16.59
N SER A 380 12.85 -15.87 -16.79
CA SER A 380 13.06 -16.94 -15.81
C SER A 380 13.90 -16.55 -14.61
N SER A 381 14.50 -15.35 -14.61
CA SER A 381 15.22 -14.76 -13.47
C SER A 381 14.48 -13.56 -12.85
N ALA A 382 13.21 -13.30 -13.23
CA ALA A 382 12.37 -12.30 -12.58
C ALA A 382 11.97 -12.76 -11.18
N ASN A 383 12.05 -11.88 -10.19
CA ASN A 383 11.92 -12.22 -8.77
C ASN A 383 10.69 -11.62 -8.07
N SER A 384 10.16 -10.50 -8.57
CA SER A 384 8.90 -9.93 -8.07
C SER A 384 8.17 -9.11 -9.14
N PHE A 385 6.87 -9.36 -9.29
CA PHE A 385 5.90 -8.53 -10.02
C PHE A 385 4.92 -7.82 -9.08
N TYR A 386 5.34 -7.59 -7.83
CA TYR A 386 4.54 -6.90 -6.83
C TYR A 386 4.07 -5.54 -7.36
N GLN A 387 2.75 -5.33 -7.39
CA GLN A 387 2.11 -4.07 -7.81
C GLN A 387 2.45 -3.57 -9.23
N THR A 388 2.95 -4.41 -10.14
CA THR A 388 3.40 -3.95 -11.47
C THR A 388 2.34 -3.14 -12.22
N PHE A 389 1.06 -3.52 -12.16
CA PHE A 389 -0.07 -2.81 -12.80
C PHE A 389 -1.09 -2.29 -11.78
N PHE A 390 -0.69 -2.06 -10.54
CA PHE A 390 -1.61 -1.60 -9.49
C PHE A 390 -2.32 -0.31 -9.90
N ASN A 391 -3.65 -0.31 -9.78
CA ASN A 391 -4.53 0.82 -10.05
C ASN A 391 -4.36 1.40 -11.47
N CYS A 392 -4.11 0.57 -12.48
CA CYS A 392 -4.25 0.96 -13.88
C CYS A 392 -5.74 1.05 -14.24
N ALA A 393 -6.40 2.13 -13.82
CA ALA A 393 -7.86 2.23 -13.78
C ALA A 393 -8.57 2.03 -15.14
N SER A 394 -7.91 2.37 -16.26
CA SER A 394 -8.46 2.19 -17.61
C SER A 394 -8.03 0.90 -18.32
N LEU A 395 -7.27 0.02 -17.65
CA LEU A 395 -6.77 -1.22 -18.24
C LEU A 395 -7.94 -2.15 -18.54
N LYS A 396 -8.14 -2.49 -19.82
CA LYS A 396 -9.28 -3.32 -20.27
C LYS A 396 -8.92 -4.77 -20.53
N THR A 397 -7.74 -5.00 -21.12
CA THR A 397 -7.34 -6.33 -21.61
C THR A 397 -5.88 -6.65 -21.28
N VAL A 398 -5.61 -7.90 -20.91
CA VAL A 398 -4.26 -8.42 -20.67
C VAL A 398 -4.04 -9.67 -21.51
N GLY A 399 -2.90 -9.76 -22.19
CA GLY A 399 -2.55 -10.88 -23.08
C GLY A 399 -2.53 -12.27 -22.41
N ASN A 400 -2.48 -13.32 -23.22
CA ASN A 400 -2.59 -14.72 -22.76
C ASN A 400 -1.34 -15.25 -22.04
N ARG A 401 -0.16 -14.71 -22.33
CA ARG A 401 1.15 -15.27 -21.93
C ARG A 401 2.05 -14.24 -21.27
N VAL A 402 1.47 -13.20 -20.67
CA VAL A 402 2.22 -12.04 -20.13
C VAL A 402 3.34 -12.46 -19.18
N PHE A 403 3.11 -13.40 -18.26
CA PHE A 403 4.12 -13.88 -17.29
C PHE A 403 4.57 -15.32 -17.56
N LYS A 404 4.30 -15.85 -18.76
CA LYS A 404 4.57 -17.25 -19.07
C LYS A 404 6.06 -17.56 -18.90
N GLY A 405 6.39 -18.58 -18.12
CA GLY A 405 7.77 -19.01 -17.90
C GLY A 405 8.57 -18.13 -16.91
N CYS A 406 7.95 -17.20 -16.19
CA CYS A 406 8.59 -16.49 -15.07
C CYS A 406 8.79 -17.41 -13.85
N SER A 407 9.63 -18.44 -14.00
CA SER A 407 9.72 -19.59 -13.11
C SER A 407 10.33 -19.30 -11.73
N THR A 408 11.10 -18.24 -11.57
CA THR A 408 11.68 -17.81 -10.28
C THR A 408 10.84 -16.79 -9.53
N ASN A 409 9.81 -16.21 -10.15
CA ASN A 409 9.00 -15.19 -9.49
C ASN A 409 8.26 -15.79 -8.31
N THR A 410 8.37 -15.16 -7.13
CA THR A 410 7.69 -15.62 -5.92
C THR A 410 6.44 -14.81 -5.62
N ASP A 411 6.35 -13.56 -6.08
CA ASP A 411 5.31 -12.63 -5.64
C ASP A 411 4.53 -12.01 -6.80
N PHE A 412 3.22 -12.30 -6.87
CA PHE A 412 2.23 -11.66 -7.75
C PHE A 412 1.21 -10.84 -6.96
N SER A 413 1.53 -10.48 -5.71
CA SER A 413 0.61 -9.74 -4.86
C SER A 413 0.33 -8.35 -5.44
N TYR A 414 -0.93 -7.96 -5.35
CA TYR A 414 -1.44 -6.68 -5.82
C TYR A 414 -1.23 -6.35 -7.31
N LEU A 415 -0.99 -7.36 -8.14
CA LEU A 415 -0.58 -7.21 -9.54
C LEU A 415 -1.49 -6.29 -10.37
N PHE A 416 -2.80 -6.53 -10.33
CA PHE A 416 -3.85 -5.78 -11.04
C PHE A 416 -4.87 -5.17 -10.07
N THR A 417 -4.54 -5.02 -8.78
CA THR A 417 -5.49 -4.46 -7.81
C THR A 417 -6.04 -3.12 -8.28
N ASN A 418 -7.35 -2.91 -8.15
CA ASN A 418 -8.07 -1.70 -8.58
C ASN A 418 -7.95 -1.38 -10.09
N CYS A 419 -7.64 -2.35 -10.95
CA CYS A 419 -7.86 -2.23 -12.39
C CYS A 419 -9.37 -2.38 -12.69
N ALA A 420 -10.17 -1.40 -12.27
CA ALA A 420 -11.63 -1.51 -12.25
C ALA A 420 -12.25 -1.75 -13.64
N ALA A 421 -11.59 -1.27 -14.71
CA ALA A 421 -12.01 -1.45 -16.09
C ALA A 421 -11.55 -2.79 -16.73
N LEU A 422 -10.80 -3.64 -16.01
CA LEU A 422 -10.26 -4.88 -16.55
C LEU A 422 -11.38 -5.86 -16.83
N VAL A 423 -11.62 -6.15 -18.11
CA VAL A 423 -12.69 -7.05 -18.57
C VAL A 423 -12.17 -8.46 -18.76
N SER A 424 -10.99 -8.60 -19.36
CA SER A 424 -10.44 -9.91 -19.74
C SER A 424 -8.95 -10.02 -19.43
N VAL A 425 -8.58 -11.17 -18.86
CA VAL A 425 -7.21 -11.62 -18.68
C VAL A 425 -7.01 -12.94 -19.41
N GLY A 426 -5.79 -13.15 -19.90
CA GLY A 426 -5.33 -14.43 -20.41
C GLY A 426 -5.59 -15.61 -19.48
N LEU A 427 -6.04 -16.75 -20.01
CA LEU A 427 -6.18 -17.98 -19.24
C LEU A 427 -4.82 -18.52 -18.81
N ASP A 428 -3.83 -18.51 -19.70
CA ASP A 428 -2.50 -19.11 -19.46
C ASP A 428 -1.46 -18.09 -18.95
N ILE A 429 -1.93 -16.97 -18.40
CA ILE A 429 -1.07 -15.82 -18.08
C ILE A 429 0.07 -16.17 -17.10
N PHE A 430 -0.14 -17.16 -16.24
CA PHE A 430 0.81 -17.65 -15.23
C PHE A 430 1.39 -19.05 -15.55
N SER A 431 1.26 -19.56 -16.79
CA SER A 431 1.84 -20.86 -17.15
C SER A 431 3.35 -20.86 -16.94
N GLY A 432 3.89 -21.90 -16.30
CA GLY A 432 5.31 -22.01 -15.96
C GLY A 432 5.78 -21.15 -14.78
N CYS A 433 4.90 -20.44 -14.05
CA CYS A 433 5.25 -19.69 -12.84
C CYS A 433 5.38 -20.59 -11.60
N THR A 434 6.35 -21.51 -11.63
CA THR A 434 6.48 -22.62 -10.66
C THR A 434 6.93 -22.22 -9.26
N SER A 435 7.53 -21.04 -9.10
CA SER A 435 8.00 -20.56 -7.78
C SER A 435 7.05 -19.59 -7.08
N ALA A 436 5.90 -19.26 -7.68
CA ALA A 436 4.94 -18.33 -7.10
C ALA A 436 4.47 -18.82 -5.72
N THR A 437 4.58 -17.97 -4.71
CA THR A 437 4.17 -18.24 -3.32
C THR A 437 2.91 -17.47 -2.92
N THR A 438 2.54 -16.39 -3.62
CA THR A 438 1.37 -15.58 -3.27
C THR A 438 0.73 -14.92 -4.49
N PHE A 439 -0.61 -14.89 -4.48
CA PHE A 439 -1.46 -14.09 -5.36
C PHE A 439 -2.36 -13.14 -4.56
N SER A 440 -1.93 -12.76 -3.36
CA SER A 440 -2.73 -11.94 -2.46
C SER A 440 -3.17 -10.63 -3.14
N ASN A 441 -4.47 -10.37 -3.15
CA ASN A 441 -5.07 -9.18 -3.80
C ASN A 441 -4.81 -9.03 -5.31
N ALA A 442 -4.26 -10.04 -6.02
CA ALA A 442 -3.78 -9.88 -7.39
C ALA A 442 -4.81 -9.28 -8.36
N PHE A 443 -6.10 -9.61 -8.20
CA PHE A 443 -7.22 -9.08 -8.98
C PHE A 443 -8.26 -8.35 -8.11
N SER A 444 -7.92 -7.99 -6.87
CA SER A 444 -8.85 -7.30 -5.96
C SER A 444 -9.34 -5.99 -6.57
N GLY A 445 -10.66 -5.76 -6.58
CA GLY A 445 -11.27 -4.57 -7.16
C GLY A 445 -11.32 -4.53 -8.69
N CYS A 446 -10.99 -5.62 -9.40
CA CYS A 446 -11.21 -5.73 -10.85
C CYS A 446 -12.71 -5.92 -11.15
N SER A 447 -13.49 -4.86 -10.96
CA SER A 447 -14.96 -4.95 -10.88
C SER A 447 -15.65 -5.42 -12.16
N LEU A 448 -15.01 -5.26 -13.32
CA LEU A 448 -15.52 -5.71 -14.63
C LEU A 448 -14.93 -7.04 -15.10
N LEU A 449 -14.10 -7.71 -14.29
CA LEU A 449 -13.42 -8.94 -14.70
C LEU A 449 -14.43 -10.05 -14.95
N ALA A 450 -14.52 -10.52 -16.20
CA ALA A 450 -15.51 -11.51 -16.61
C ALA A 450 -15.04 -12.95 -16.35
N ASN A 451 -13.74 -13.21 -16.47
CA ASN A 451 -13.13 -14.54 -16.34
C ASN A 451 -11.88 -14.50 -15.47
N MET A 452 -11.62 -15.58 -14.73
CA MET A 452 -10.40 -15.75 -13.95
C MET A 452 -9.31 -16.52 -14.74
N PRO A 453 -8.01 -16.27 -14.48
CA PRO A 453 -6.92 -17.03 -15.09
C PRO A 453 -6.74 -18.41 -14.45
N LEU A 454 -5.89 -19.24 -15.06
CA LEU A 454 -5.48 -20.55 -14.53
C LEU A 454 -4.23 -20.42 -13.62
N PHE A 455 -4.16 -21.28 -12.60
CA PHE A 455 -3.05 -21.37 -11.64
C PHE A 455 -2.40 -22.77 -11.61
N THR A 456 -2.48 -23.51 -12.72
CA THR A 456 -2.10 -24.93 -12.81
C THR A 456 -0.70 -25.20 -12.29
N ASP A 457 0.30 -24.45 -12.73
CA ASP A 457 1.72 -24.68 -12.39
C ASP A 457 2.17 -24.04 -11.07
N CYS A 458 1.32 -23.21 -10.46
CA CYS A 458 1.64 -22.40 -9.27
C CYS A 458 1.50 -23.21 -7.97
N ASN A 459 2.24 -24.32 -7.84
CA ASN A 459 2.05 -25.28 -6.75
C ASN A 459 2.73 -24.90 -5.42
N LYS A 460 3.55 -23.84 -5.40
CA LYS A 460 4.17 -23.31 -4.18
C LYS A 460 3.35 -22.24 -3.46
N VAL A 461 2.15 -21.92 -3.97
CA VAL A 461 1.32 -20.85 -3.40
C VAL A 461 0.89 -21.20 -1.97
N THR A 462 1.13 -20.28 -1.05
CA THR A 462 0.74 -20.37 0.36
C THR A 462 -0.53 -19.57 0.65
N THR A 463 -0.93 -18.64 -0.22
CA THR A 463 -2.14 -17.82 -0.02
C THR A 463 -2.72 -17.27 -1.33
N PHE A 464 -4.06 -17.31 -1.41
CA PHE A 464 -4.88 -16.60 -2.41
C PHE A 464 -5.77 -15.53 -1.76
N ALA A 465 -5.41 -15.03 -0.58
CA ALA A 465 -6.21 -14.09 0.18
C ALA A 465 -6.62 -12.87 -0.66
N SER A 466 -7.91 -12.56 -0.67
CA SER A 466 -8.52 -11.45 -1.42
C SER A 466 -8.23 -11.44 -2.92
N CYS A 467 -7.76 -12.55 -3.53
CA CYS A 467 -7.29 -12.54 -4.92
C CYS A 467 -8.33 -11.98 -5.90
N PHE A 468 -9.61 -12.36 -5.76
CA PHE A 468 -10.72 -11.88 -6.59
C PHE A 468 -11.75 -11.08 -5.79
N GLN A 469 -11.34 -10.47 -4.66
CA GLN A 469 -12.22 -9.62 -3.86
C GLN A 469 -12.84 -8.52 -4.74
N ALA A 470 -14.15 -8.32 -4.63
CA ALA A 470 -14.93 -7.33 -5.37
C ALA A 470 -14.80 -7.42 -6.90
N CYS A 471 -14.52 -8.61 -7.46
CA CYS A 471 -14.69 -8.90 -8.88
C CYS A 471 -16.18 -9.04 -9.22
N ARG A 472 -16.91 -7.92 -9.18
CA ARG A 472 -18.39 -7.90 -9.20
C ARG A 472 -19.02 -8.52 -10.45
N SER A 473 -18.30 -8.54 -11.58
CA SER A 473 -18.77 -9.09 -12.86
C SER A 473 -18.33 -10.55 -13.10
N LEU A 474 -17.54 -11.15 -12.19
CA LEU A 474 -17.11 -12.53 -12.33
C LEU A 474 -18.31 -13.46 -12.16
N ALA A 475 -18.75 -14.07 -13.27
CA ALA A 475 -19.98 -14.86 -13.31
C ALA A 475 -19.78 -16.34 -12.93
N SER A 476 -18.57 -16.85 -13.15
CA SER A 476 -18.22 -18.25 -12.89
C SER A 476 -16.78 -18.41 -12.40
N ILE A 477 -16.55 -19.47 -11.64
CA ILE A 477 -15.22 -19.96 -11.27
C ILE A 477 -14.85 -21.10 -12.22
N THR A 478 -13.58 -21.27 -12.57
CA THR A 478 -13.11 -22.42 -13.35
C THR A 478 -13.21 -23.69 -12.49
N PRO A 479 -13.75 -24.82 -13.01
CA PRO A 479 -13.69 -26.10 -12.30
C PRO A 479 -12.26 -26.45 -11.89
N TYR A 480 -12.07 -26.95 -10.67
CA TYR A 480 -10.75 -27.30 -10.14
C TYR A 480 -9.73 -26.13 -10.08
N ALA A 481 -10.20 -24.87 -10.03
CA ALA A 481 -9.35 -23.67 -10.09
C ALA A 481 -8.13 -23.67 -9.15
N PHE A 482 -8.29 -24.22 -7.94
CA PHE A 482 -7.22 -24.33 -6.93
C PHE A 482 -6.93 -25.78 -6.52
N ASP A 483 -7.30 -26.77 -7.35
CA ASP A 483 -7.08 -28.18 -7.05
C ASP A 483 -5.59 -28.47 -6.76
N GLY A 484 -5.35 -29.26 -5.72
CA GLY A 484 -4.03 -29.72 -5.33
C GLY A 484 -3.08 -28.63 -4.83
N LYS A 485 -3.56 -27.44 -4.46
CA LYS A 485 -2.72 -26.38 -3.83
C LYS A 485 -2.41 -26.73 -2.38
N THR A 486 -1.63 -27.80 -2.18
CA THR A 486 -1.37 -28.48 -0.90
C THR A 486 -0.63 -27.63 0.12
N LEU A 487 0.05 -26.55 -0.30
CA LEU A 487 0.74 -25.60 0.57
C LEU A 487 -0.09 -24.36 0.91
N CYS A 488 -1.25 -24.15 0.27
CA CYS A 488 -2.08 -22.98 0.48
C CYS A 488 -2.78 -23.05 1.84
N SER A 489 -2.44 -22.14 2.74
CA SER A 489 -2.96 -22.10 4.11
C SER A 489 -4.26 -21.31 4.24
N THR A 490 -4.53 -20.36 3.34
CA THR A 490 -5.70 -19.48 3.47
C THR A 490 -6.27 -19.02 2.12
N PHE A 491 -7.61 -18.98 2.07
CA PHE A 491 -8.43 -18.44 1.00
C PHE A 491 -9.34 -17.31 1.51
N GLN A 492 -8.93 -16.64 2.57
CA GLN A 492 -9.69 -15.53 3.16
C GLN A 492 -10.09 -14.49 2.11
N TYR A 493 -11.36 -14.09 2.10
CA TYR A 493 -11.90 -13.09 1.18
C TYR A 493 -11.74 -13.38 -0.33
N VAL A 494 -11.34 -14.59 -0.74
CA VAL A 494 -10.90 -14.87 -2.12
C VAL A 494 -11.92 -14.45 -3.19
N PHE A 495 -13.22 -14.64 -2.94
CA PHE A 495 -14.33 -14.20 -3.80
C PHE A 495 -15.30 -13.23 -3.09
N TYR A 496 -14.87 -12.57 -2.02
CA TYR A 496 -15.71 -11.63 -1.27
C TYR A 496 -16.35 -10.60 -2.22
N GLY A 497 -17.67 -10.45 -2.17
CA GLY A 497 -18.41 -9.45 -2.96
C GLY A 497 -18.40 -9.71 -4.47
N CYS A 498 -18.20 -10.95 -4.94
CA CYS A 498 -18.43 -11.34 -6.33
C CYS A 498 -19.93 -11.44 -6.63
N LEU A 499 -20.57 -10.28 -6.85
CA LEU A 499 -22.03 -10.16 -6.93
C LEU A 499 -22.68 -10.96 -8.07
N SER A 500 -21.95 -11.18 -9.18
CA SER A 500 -22.46 -11.91 -10.36
C SER A 500 -22.21 -13.41 -10.31
N LEU A 501 -21.48 -13.92 -9.32
CA LEU A 501 -21.16 -15.34 -9.23
C LEU A 501 -22.44 -16.14 -8.91
N THR A 502 -22.86 -17.02 -9.83
CA THR A 502 -24.11 -17.77 -9.68
C THR A 502 -23.91 -19.16 -9.07
N THR A 503 -22.78 -19.81 -9.33
CA THR A 503 -22.55 -21.20 -8.90
C THR A 503 -21.10 -21.42 -8.48
N THR A 504 -20.85 -22.29 -7.49
CA THR A 504 -19.50 -22.87 -7.30
C THR A 504 -19.38 -24.18 -8.08
N PRO A 505 -18.40 -24.32 -9.00
CA PRO A 505 -18.22 -25.55 -9.78
C PRO A 505 -17.57 -26.66 -8.93
N GLN A 506 -17.40 -27.84 -9.53
CA GLN A 506 -16.77 -28.98 -8.89
C GLN A 506 -15.31 -28.71 -8.47
N GLY A 507 -14.95 -29.20 -7.29
CA GLY A 507 -13.57 -29.32 -6.80
C GLY A 507 -12.76 -28.02 -6.72
N VAL A 508 -13.38 -26.84 -6.56
CA VAL A 508 -12.68 -25.53 -6.56
C VAL A 508 -11.43 -25.50 -5.67
N PHE A 509 -11.52 -26.04 -4.44
CA PHE A 509 -10.44 -26.09 -3.45
C PHE A 509 -10.03 -27.53 -3.10
N ARG A 510 -10.32 -28.49 -3.99
CA ARG A 510 -10.04 -29.89 -3.73
C ARG A 510 -8.54 -30.11 -3.51
N GLY A 511 -8.19 -30.96 -2.55
CA GLY A 511 -6.80 -31.28 -2.21
C GLY A 511 -6.01 -30.12 -1.59
N CYS A 512 -6.63 -29.01 -1.19
CA CYS A 512 -5.96 -27.94 -0.43
C CYS A 512 -5.75 -28.36 1.04
N THR A 513 -4.88 -29.35 1.26
CA THR A 513 -4.68 -30.02 2.56
C THR A 513 -4.08 -29.14 3.65
N ALA A 514 -3.43 -28.02 3.30
CA ALA A 514 -2.93 -27.04 4.26
C ALA A 514 -3.94 -25.95 4.64
N ALA A 515 -5.09 -25.87 3.97
CA ALA A 515 -6.04 -24.77 4.16
C ALA A 515 -6.64 -24.79 5.57
N THR A 516 -6.35 -23.74 6.35
CA THR A 516 -6.88 -23.53 7.70
C THR A 516 -8.08 -22.58 7.71
N SER A 517 -8.17 -21.66 6.74
CA SER A 517 -9.22 -20.62 6.72
C SER A 517 -9.84 -20.40 5.34
N PHE A 518 -11.17 -20.38 5.34
CA PHE A 518 -12.05 -19.91 4.27
C PHE A 518 -12.94 -18.76 4.75
N SER A 519 -12.54 -18.05 5.81
CA SER A 519 -13.37 -16.97 6.34
C SER A 519 -13.60 -15.89 5.28
N TYR A 520 -14.85 -15.42 5.20
CA TYR A 520 -15.30 -14.44 4.22
C TYR A 520 -15.15 -14.84 2.74
N ALA A 521 -14.80 -16.09 2.41
CA ALA A 521 -14.44 -16.49 1.05
C ALA A 521 -15.50 -16.14 0.01
N PHE A 522 -16.79 -16.28 0.35
CA PHE A 522 -17.94 -15.95 -0.50
C PHE A 522 -18.91 -14.97 0.18
N GLN A 523 -18.47 -14.21 1.19
CA GLN A 523 -19.35 -13.22 1.82
C GLN A 523 -19.84 -12.21 0.77
N ASN A 524 -21.11 -11.83 0.83
CA ASN A 524 -21.76 -10.91 -0.11
C ASN A 524 -21.79 -11.39 -1.57
N CYS A 525 -21.62 -12.69 -1.85
CA CYS A 525 -21.91 -13.26 -3.16
C CYS A 525 -23.43 -13.41 -3.36
N THR A 526 -24.13 -12.28 -3.49
CA THR A 526 -25.60 -12.21 -3.52
C THR A 526 -26.22 -12.85 -4.77
N GLY A 527 -25.42 -13.14 -5.81
CA GLY A 527 -25.83 -13.87 -7.01
C GLY A 527 -25.88 -15.40 -6.85
N LEU A 528 -25.31 -15.96 -5.78
CA LEU A 528 -25.07 -17.39 -5.65
C LEU A 528 -26.37 -18.17 -5.44
N ILE A 529 -26.68 -19.09 -6.36
CA ILE A 529 -27.89 -19.94 -6.36
C ILE A 529 -27.59 -21.43 -6.13
N SER A 530 -26.35 -21.89 -6.30
CA SER A 530 -25.98 -23.28 -6.02
C SER A 530 -24.52 -23.43 -5.62
N LEU A 531 -24.25 -24.47 -4.83
CA LEU A 531 -22.91 -24.86 -4.39
C LEU A 531 -22.59 -26.28 -4.86
N SER A 532 -21.33 -26.53 -5.22
CA SER A 532 -20.84 -27.91 -5.37
C SER A 532 -20.51 -28.53 -4.02
N GLY A 533 -20.98 -29.76 -3.79
CA GLY A 533 -20.76 -30.49 -2.55
C GLY A 533 -19.33 -31.04 -2.37
N ASP A 534 -18.54 -31.09 -3.43
CA ASP A 534 -17.15 -31.58 -3.43
C ASP A 534 -16.10 -30.44 -3.41
N MET A 535 -16.54 -29.18 -3.33
CA MET A 535 -15.65 -28.03 -3.54
C MET A 535 -14.51 -27.94 -2.52
N PHE A 536 -14.66 -28.57 -1.35
CA PHE A 536 -13.69 -28.60 -0.26
C PHE A 536 -13.10 -30.00 -0.01
N GLU A 537 -13.20 -30.93 -0.98
CA GLU A 537 -12.69 -32.29 -0.81
C GLU A 537 -11.21 -32.29 -0.39
N GLY A 538 -10.89 -32.93 0.75
CA GLY A 538 -9.53 -33.00 1.29
C GLY A 538 -9.05 -31.82 2.14
N CYS A 539 -9.87 -30.79 2.40
CA CYS A 539 -9.53 -29.63 3.25
C CYS A 539 -9.59 -29.92 4.77
N THR A 540 -8.87 -30.95 5.23
CA THR A 540 -8.99 -31.52 6.59
C THR A 540 -8.51 -30.63 7.74
N LYS A 541 -7.68 -29.62 7.45
CA LYS A 541 -7.14 -28.66 8.44
C LYS A 541 -7.99 -27.41 8.65
N THR A 542 -9.08 -27.27 7.91
CA THR A 542 -9.94 -26.08 7.99
C THR A 542 -10.55 -25.96 9.38
N ASN A 543 -10.28 -24.82 10.04
CA ASN A 543 -10.76 -24.51 11.38
C ASN A 543 -11.36 -23.10 11.50
N ASP A 544 -11.36 -22.31 10.42
CA ASP A 544 -11.97 -20.98 10.36
C ASP A 544 -12.82 -20.80 9.10
N VAL A 545 -14.14 -20.68 9.29
CA VAL A 545 -15.15 -20.52 8.23
C VAL A 545 -16.14 -19.39 8.58
N GLN A 546 -15.70 -18.44 9.40
CA GLN A 546 -16.53 -17.31 9.79
C GLN A 546 -16.97 -16.53 8.55
N TYR A 547 -18.25 -16.18 8.48
CA TYR A 547 -18.86 -15.42 7.39
C TYR A 547 -18.68 -16.02 5.99
N MET A 548 -18.30 -17.30 5.87
CA MET A 548 -17.90 -17.91 4.59
C MET A 548 -18.91 -17.69 3.46
N PHE A 549 -20.21 -17.86 3.72
CA PHE A 549 -21.31 -17.60 2.80
C PHE A 549 -22.29 -16.54 3.33
N ASP A 550 -21.84 -15.69 4.26
CA ASP A 550 -22.71 -14.66 4.85
C ASP A 550 -23.26 -13.73 3.75
N SER A 551 -24.55 -13.43 3.81
CA SER A 551 -25.29 -12.62 2.85
C SER A 551 -25.31 -13.18 1.41
N CYS A 552 -25.19 -14.51 1.23
CA CYS A 552 -25.53 -15.18 -0.04
C CYS A 552 -27.06 -15.28 -0.19
N THR A 553 -27.70 -14.14 -0.45
CA THR A 553 -29.15 -13.97 -0.31
C THR A 553 -30.02 -14.82 -1.25
N LYS A 554 -29.46 -15.32 -2.36
CA LYS A 554 -30.19 -16.14 -3.34
C LYS A 554 -29.99 -17.65 -3.19
N LEU A 555 -29.19 -18.11 -2.21
CA LEU A 555 -28.86 -19.52 -2.04
C LEU A 555 -30.07 -20.28 -1.43
N PRO A 556 -30.73 -21.20 -2.17
CA PRO A 556 -31.96 -21.84 -1.71
C PRO A 556 -31.72 -23.10 -0.86
N SER A 557 -30.59 -23.78 -1.05
CA SER A 557 -30.29 -25.07 -0.43
C SER A 557 -28.79 -25.30 -0.29
N LEU A 558 -28.41 -26.21 0.62
CA LEU A 558 -27.01 -26.62 0.85
C LEU A 558 -26.77 -28.07 0.39
N PRO A 559 -25.60 -28.39 -0.19
CA PRO A 559 -25.21 -29.78 -0.43
C PRO A 559 -24.89 -30.50 0.88
N THR A 560 -25.36 -31.73 1.05
CA THR A 560 -25.09 -32.54 2.27
C THR A 560 -23.60 -32.74 2.52
N SER A 561 -22.78 -32.85 1.48
CA SER A 561 -21.35 -33.14 1.61
C SER A 561 -20.46 -31.91 1.80
N LEU A 562 -21.02 -30.69 1.79
CA LEU A 562 -20.25 -29.44 1.74
C LEU A 562 -19.22 -29.33 2.86
N LEU A 563 -19.57 -29.72 4.09
CA LEU A 563 -18.70 -29.62 5.27
C LEU A 563 -17.98 -30.93 5.63
N ASN A 564 -18.11 -31.99 4.82
CA ASN A 564 -17.61 -33.34 5.15
C ASN A 564 -16.11 -33.39 5.46
N TRP A 565 -15.36 -32.42 4.94
CA TRP A 565 -13.91 -32.38 5.04
C TRP A 565 -13.40 -31.42 6.11
N PHE A 566 -14.28 -30.69 6.80
CA PHE A 566 -13.88 -29.76 7.87
C PHE A 566 -13.74 -30.47 9.23
N THR A 567 -12.94 -31.54 9.27
CA THR A 567 -12.75 -32.38 10.47
C THR A 567 -12.04 -31.66 11.62
N ALA A 568 -11.28 -30.60 11.32
CA ALA A 568 -10.59 -29.77 12.32
C ALA A 568 -11.43 -28.58 12.84
N LEU A 569 -12.66 -28.38 12.33
CA LEU A 569 -13.49 -27.24 12.68
C LEU A 569 -13.99 -27.32 14.13
N GLN A 570 -13.78 -26.25 14.89
CA GLN A 570 -14.11 -26.16 16.32
C GLN A 570 -15.11 -25.03 16.61
N SER A 571 -14.65 -23.78 16.64
CA SER A 571 -15.46 -22.65 17.15
C SER A 571 -15.58 -21.44 16.22
N ASN A 572 -14.73 -21.31 15.20
CA ASN A 572 -14.75 -20.17 14.28
C ASN A 572 -15.80 -20.36 13.17
N THR A 573 -17.08 -20.30 13.56
CA THR A 573 -18.26 -20.62 12.72
C THR A 573 -19.26 -19.47 12.64
N VAL A 574 -18.89 -18.30 13.17
CA VAL A 574 -19.74 -17.11 13.28
C VAL A 574 -20.33 -16.76 11.93
N ARG A 575 -21.67 -16.73 11.85
CA ARG A 575 -22.42 -16.31 10.65
C ARG A 575 -22.00 -17.04 9.37
N MET A 576 -21.57 -18.30 9.45
CA MET A 576 -21.14 -19.09 8.28
C MET A 576 -22.12 -19.00 7.08
N PHE A 577 -23.42 -19.02 7.36
CA PHE A 577 -24.52 -18.85 6.41
C PHE A 577 -25.48 -17.72 6.83
N GLY A 578 -25.01 -16.75 7.63
CA GLY A 578 -25.85 -15.64 8.09
C GLY A 578 -26.46 -14.87 6.91
N GLY A 579 -27.70 -14.41 7.01
CA GLY A 579 -28.36 -13.63 5.96
C GLY A 579 -28.61 -14.36 4.63
N CYS A 580 -28.48 -15.69 4.58
CA CYS A 580 -28.90 -16.51 3.42
C CYS A 580 -30.43 -16.56 3.36
N THR A 581 -31.06 -15.45 2.97
CA THR A 581 -32.51 -15.24 3.10
C THR A 581 -33.36 -16.17 2.22
N ALA A 582 -32.83 -16.73 1.14
CA ALA A 582 -33.51 -17.73 0.32
C ALA A 582 -33.40 -19.17 0.85
N LEU A 583 -32.54 -19.46 1.84
CA LEU A 583 -32.27 -20.82 2.30
C LEU A 583 -33.51 -21.40 2.99
N THR A 584 -34.03 -22.53 2.50
CA THR A 584 -35.30 -23.10 3.00
C THR A 584 -35.12 -24.20 4.05
N GLY A 585 -33.97 -24.87 4.07
CA GLY A 585 -33.72 -26.05 4.91
C GLY A 585 -32.24 -26.38 5.04
N ILE A 586 -31.91 -27.15 6.08
CA ILE A 586 -30.58 -27.73 6.29
C ILE A 586 -30.66 -29.25 6.01
N PRO A 587 -29.78 -29.82 5.16
CA PRO A 587 -29.80 -31.25 4.89
C PRO A 587 -29.52 -32.12 6.12
N ALA A 588 -30.11 -33.31 6.17
CA ALA A 588 -29.77 -34.30 7.18
C ALA A 588 -28.29 -34.70 7.07
N GLY A 589 -27.61 -34.83 8.22
CA GLY A 589 -26.20 -35.20 8.29
C GLY A 589 -25.20 -34.09 7.94
N PHE A 590 -25.65 -32.85 7.72
CA PHE A 590 -24.79 -31.73 7.30
C PHE A 590 -23.58 -31.46 8.20
N PHE A 591 -23.67 -31.78 9.51
CA PHE A 591 -22.61 -31.60 10.49
C PHE A 591 -21.89 -32.91 10.91
N ASP A 592 -22.26 -34.07 10.35
CA ASP A 592 -21.86 -35.39 10.85
C ASP A 592 -20.34 -35.61 10.89
N LYS A 593 -19.59 -34.98 9.98
CA LYS A 593 -18.13 -35.11 9.90
C LYS A 593 -17.38 -34.03 10.68
N CYS A 594 -18.07 -32.98 11.13
CA CYS A 594 -17.49 -31.91 11.93
C CYS A 594 -17.44 -32.29 13.42
N VAL A 595 -16.84 -33.45 13.72
CA VAL A 595 -16.86 -34.09 15.06
C VAL A 595 -16.15 -33.30 16.16
N ASN A 596 -15.36 -32.28 15.78
CA ASN A 596 -14.65 -31.40 16.70
C ASN A 596 -15.37 -30.08 17.01
N LEU A 597 -16.57 -29.87 16.47
CA LEU A 597 -17.35 -28.65 16.71
C LEU A 597 -17.63 -28.44 18.20
N THR A 598 -17.33 -27.23 18.66
CA THR A 598 -17.63 -26.75 20.02
C THR A 598 -18.61 -25.59 20.01
N VAL A 599 -18.61 -24.75 18.97
CA VAL A 599 -19.45 -23.54 18.90
C VAL A 599 -20.08 -23.35 17.52
N LEU A 600 -21.36 -23.00 17.48
CA LEU A 600 -22.15 -22.64 16.29
C LEU A 600 -22.88 -21.30 16.50
N THR A 601 -22.14 -20.24 16.79
CA THR A 601 -22.72 -18.93 17.06
C THR A 601 -23.27 -18.29 15.78
N SER A 602 -24.55 -17.93 15.78
CA SER A 602 -25.19 -17.16 14.70
C SER A 602 -25.02 -17.76 13.30
N SER A 603 -24.72 -19.06 13.18
CA SER A 603 -24.29 -19.66 11.90
C SER A 603 -25.36 -19.60 10.80
N PHE A 604 -26.64 -19.52 11.16
CA PHE A 604 -27.77 -19.31 10.24
C PHE A 604 -28.59 -18.06 10.59
N LEU A 605 -28.01 -17.09 11.31
CA LEU A 605 -28.68 -15.85 11.73
C LEU A 605 -29.35 -15.16 10.54
N SER A 606 -30.64 -14.82 10.67
CA SER A 606 -31.44 -14.13 9.67
C SER A 606 -31.65 -14.89 8.34
N CYS A 607 -31.62 -16.24 8.35
CA CYS A 607 -32.10 -17.05 7.23
C CYS A 607 -33.63 -17.06 7.20
N ARG A 608 -34.23 -15.98 6.69
CA ARG A 608 -35.67 -15.68 6.81
C ARG A 608 -36.62 -16.71 6.19
N ASN A 609 -36.15 -17.58 5.28
CA ASN A 609 -36.97 -18.65 4.70
C ASN A 609 -36.65 -20.03 5.27
N LEU A 610 -35.75 -20.13 6.25
CA LEU A 610 -35.39 -21.39 6.87
C LEU A 610 -36.51 -21.82 7.83
N THR A 611 -37.29 -22.83 7.44
CA THR A 611 -38.54 -23.18 8.14
C THR A 611 -38.47 -24.44 8.99
N THR A 612 -37.63 -25.41 8.62
CA THR A 612 -37.55 -26.72 9.28
C THR A 612 -36.11 -27.15 9.49
N LEU A 613 -35.86 -27.88 10.58
CA LEU A 613 -34.57 -28.49 10.91
C LEU A 613 -34.62 -30.01 10.72
N PRO A 614 -33.53 -30.65 10.28
CA PRO A 614 -33.48 -32.11 10.16
C PRO A 614 -33.44 -32.80 11.54
N PRO A 615 -34.01 -34.00 11.68
CA PRO A 615 -33.90 -34.78 12.93
C PRO A 615 -32.44 -35.16 13.21
N ALA A 616 -32.12 -35.35 14.48
CA ALA A 616 -30.78 -35.73 14.96
C ALA A 616 -29.63 -34.88 14.39
N MET A 617 -29.87 -33.58 14.17
CA MET A 617 -28.97 -32.65 13.48
C MET A 617 -27.52 -32.64 13.99
N PHE A 618 -27.32 -32.90 15.29
CA PHE A 618 -26.01 -32.90 15.95
C PHE A 618 -25.56 -34.27 16.47
N LYS A 619 -26.02 -35.37 15.86
CA LYS A 619 -25.78 -36.75 16.30
C LYS A 619 -24.32 -37.06 16.66
N TYR A 620 -23.36 -36.52 15.91
CA TYR A 620 -21.93 -36.77 16.10
C TYR A 620 -21.15 -35.58 16.68
N ASN A 621 -21.81 -34.45 16.97
CA ASN A 621 -21.17 -33.23 17.47
C ASN A 621 -21.23 -33.17 19.01
N VAL A 622 -20.75 -34.22 19.66
CA VAL A 622 -20.84 -34.42 21.13
C VAL A 622 -20.05 -33.39 21.94
N LYS A 623 -19.17 -32.62 21.28
CA LYS A 623 -18.34 -31.58 21.89
C LYS A 623 -18.98 -30.20 21.90
N LEU A 624 -20.18 -30.03 21.33
CA LEU A 624 -20.86 -28.73 21.29
C LEU A 624 -21.14 -28.20 22.70
N THR A 625 -20.73 -26.96 22.94
CA THR A 625 -20.98 -26.18 24.16
C THR A 625 -21.91 -25.00 23.90
N THR A 626 -22.00 -24.51 22.67
CA THR A 626 -22.69 -23.25 22.37
C THR A 626 -23.36 -23.25 21.01
N VAL A 627 -24.64 -22.87 20.97
CA VAL A 627 -25.45 -22.67 19.74
C VAL A 627 -26.11 -21.29 19.72
N SER A 628 -25.51 -20.31 20.40
CA SER A 628 -26.13 -19.01 20.62
C SER A 628 -26.44 -18.26 19.32
N GLY A 629 -27.67 -17.75 19.19
CA GLY A 629 -28.13 -17.00 18.03
C GLY A 629 -28.20 -17.79 16.73
N MET A 630 -27.97 -19.11 16.74
CA MET A 630 -27.78 -19.92 15.54
C MET A 630 -28.91 -19.75 14.52
N PHE A 631 -30.17 -19.68 14.98
CA PHE A 631 -31.36 -19.52 14.14
C PHE A 631 -32.13 -18.24 14.45
N SER A 632 -31.50 -17.23 15.05
CA SER A 632 -32.21 -15.99 15.36
C SER A 632 -32.68 -15.27 14.09
N GLY A 633 -33.90 -14.73 14.08
CA GLY A 633 -34.51 -14.05 12.93
C GLY A 633 -34.72 -14.94 11.69
N CYS A 634 -34.82 -16.26 11.88
CA CYS A 634 -35.27 -17.21 10.85
C CYS A 634 -36.81 -17.33 10.85
N ASP A 635 -37.35 -18.27 10.08
CA ASP A 635 -38.78 -18.64 10.10
C ASP A 635 -38.98 -20.08 10.61
N ILE A 636 -38.20 -20.52 11.60
CA ILE A 636 -38.29 -21.87 12.15
C ILE A 636 -39.69 -22.08 12.72
N ARG A 637 -40.42 -23.07 12.20
CA ARG A 637 -41.80 -23.38 12.60
C ARG A 637 -41.87 -24.52 13.60
N SER A 638 -40.91 -25.42 13.56
CA SER A 638 -40.80 -26.58 14.44
C SER A 638 -39.34 -27.00 14.64
N ILE A 639 -39.01 -27.50 15.83
CA ILE A 639 -37.71 -28.08 16.16
C ILE A 639 -37.88 -29.56 16.52
N PRO A 640 -37.13 -30.49 15.89
CA PRO A 640 -37.15 -31.89 16.28
C PRO A 640 -36.70 -32.07 17.74
N VAL A 641 -37.39 -32.94 18.48
CA VAL A 641 -37.08 -33.22 19.88
C VAL A 641 -35.66 -33.77 20.08
N ASP A 642 -35.13 -34.46 19.09
CA ASP A 642 -33.81 -35.09 19.11
C ASP A 642 -32.66 -34.18 18.61
N THR A 643 -32.94 -32.89 18.34
CA THR A 643 -31.95 -31.93 17.81
C THR A 643 -30.67 -31.91 18.66
N PHE A 644 -30.79 -31.88 19.99
CA PHE A 644 -29.67 -31.79 20.93
C PHE A 644 -29.44 -33.06 21.76
N ALA A 645 -30.04 -34.20 21.37
CA ALA A 645 -30.05 -35.43 22.17
C ALA A 645 -28.65 -35.99 22.49
N THR A 646 -27.66 -35.69 21.66
CA THR A 646 -26.28 -36.18 21.77
C THR A 646 -25.28 -35.11 22.23
N CYS A 647 -25.74 -33.97 22.76
CA CYS A 647 -24.88 -32.83 23.12
C CYS A 647 -24.81 -32.59 24.65
N PRO A 648 -24.23 -33.50 25.45
CA PRO A 648 -24.22 -33.38 26.91
C PRO A 648 -23.37 -32.20 27.43
N LEU A 649 -22.46 -31.68 26.61
CA LEU A 649 -21.58 -30.56 26.96
C LEU A 649 -22.19 -29.18 26.70
N MET A 650 -23.43 -29.09 26.20
CA MET A 650 -24.06 -27.81 25.89
C MET A 650 -24.18 -26.92 27.14
N ILE A 651 -23.77 -25.66 27.02
CA ILE A 651 -23.73 -24.64 28.08
C ILE A 651 -24.66 -23.47 27.73
N TYR A 652 -24.60 -22.98 26.49
CA TYR A 652 -25.28 -21.75 26.06
C TYR A 652 -26.26 -21.99 24.90
N PHE A 653 -27.54 -21.70 25.16
CA PHE A 653 -28.62 -21.69 24.17
C PHE A 653 -29.10 -20.26 23.84
N ASP A 654 -28.30 -19.26 24.21
CA ASP A 654 -28.76 -17.87 24.21
C ASP A 654 -29.22 -17.41 22.83
N THR A 655 -30.41 -16.81 22.72
CA THR A 655 -30.93 -16.26 21.47
C THR A 655 -31.15 -17.32 20.37
N LEU A 656 -31.11 -18.63 20.68
CA LEU A 656 -31.16 -19.72 19.69
C LEU A 656 -32.29 -19.56 18.66
N LEU A 657 -33.52 -19.35 19.13
CA LEU A 657 -34.74 -19.20 18.33
C LEU A 657 -35.34 -17.79 18.44
N SER A 658 -34.58 -16.80 18.91
CA SER A 658 -35.07 -15.42 19.02
C SER A 658 -35.59 -14.87 17.69
N GLU A 659 -36.72 -14.17 17.70
CA GLU A 659 -37.38 -13.57 16.52
C GLU A 659 -37.89 -14.61 15.49
N ASN A 660 -38.17 -15.86 15.89
CA ASN A 660 -38.86 -16.83 15.03
C ASN A 660 -40.39 -16.72 15.20
N LEU A 661 -40.98 -15.76 14.48
CA LEU A 661 -42.38 -15.34 14.66
C LEU A 661 -43.43 -16.42 14.29
N ASN A 662 -43.06 -17.53 13.67
CA ASN A 662 -43.97 -18.64 13.37
C ASN A 662 -43.66 -19.92 14.16
N PHE A 663 -42.75 -19.85 15.14
CA PHE A 663 -42.47 -20.96 16.05
C PHE A 663 -43.58 -21.05 17.10
N SER A 664 -44.43 -22.09 17.05
CA SER A 664 -45.65 -22.17 17.88
C SER A 664 -45.62 -23.20 19.03
N ASP A 665 -44.77 -24.22 18.94
CA ASP A 665 -44.78 -25.37 19.85
C ASP A 665 -43.38 -25.78 20.28
N ILE A 666 -43.21 -26.05 21.57
CA ILE A 666 -41.94 -26.49 22.16
C ILE A 666 -42.04 -27.97 22.51
N PRO A 667 -41.15 -28.84 21.99
CA PRO A 667 -41.06 -30.22 22.47
C PRO A 667 -40.62 -30.26 23.94
N GLU A 668 -41.36 -30.98 24.78
CA GLU A 668 -41.08 -31.08 26.22
C GLU A 668 -39.66 -31.61 26.52
N ASP A 669 -39.13 -32.47 25.65
CA ASP A 669 -37.84 -33.15 25.87
C ASP A 669 -36.66 -32.50 25.14
N LEU A 670 -36.85 -31.30 24.58
CA LEU A 670 -35.87 -30.63 23.71
C LEU A 670 -34.49 -30.46 24.36
N PHE A 671 -34.44 -30.16 25.67
CA PHE A 671 -33.20 -29.93 26.43
C PHE A 671 -32.87 -31.06 27.43
N SER A 672 -33.57 -32.19 27.35
CA SER A 672 -33.52 -33.26 28.38
C SER A 672 -32.15 -33.93 28.50
N ASN A 673 -31.31 -33.86 27.46
CA ASN A 673 -29.97 -34.46 27.40
C ASN A 673 -28.82 -33.45 27.61
N ASN A 674 -29.12 -32.23 28.07
CA ASN A 674 -28.14 -31.15 28.20
C ASN A 674 -27.94 -30.73 29.68
N PRO A 675 -27.42 -31.61 30.56
CA PRO A 675 -27.32 -31.34 32.00
C PRO A 675 -26.36 -30.20 32.37
N ASN A 676 -25.49 -29.80 31.44
CA ASN A 676 -24.53 -28.73 31.61
C ASN A 676 -25.04 -27.35 31.19
N ALA A 677 -26.28 -27.24 30.69
CA ALA A 677 -26.84 -25.97 30.25
C ALA A 677 -26.87 -24.96 31.41
N ILE A 678 -26.29 -23.78 31.20
CA ILE A 678 -26.22 -22.69 32.17
C ILE A 678 -27.18 -21.56 31.79
N SER A 679 -27.29 -21.26 30.50
CA SER A 679 -27.98 -20.06 30.03
C SER A 679 -28.95 -20.36 28.88
N PHE A 680 -30.15 -19.83 29.04
CA PHE A 680 -31.25 -19.83 28.08
C PHE A 680 -31.70 -18.40 27.76
N GLN A 681 -30.81 -17.41 27.91
CA GLN A 681 -31.17 -16.02 27.73
C GLN A 681 -31.73 -15.77 26.32
N ASN A 682 -32.89 -15.12 26.22
CA ASN A 682 -33.55 -14.83 24.95
C ASN A 682 -33.82 -16.05 24.04
N THR A 683 -33.78 -17.29 24.56
CA THR A 683 -33.83 -18.51 23.72
C THR A 683 -35.06 -18.51 22.80
N PHE A 684 -36.22 -18.12 23.32
CA PHE A 684 -37.50 -18.03 22.60
C PHE A 684 -38.02 -16.58 22.56
N TYR A 685 -37.12 -15.60 22.65
CA TYR A 685 -37.47 -14.18 22.61
C TYR A 685 -38.29 -13.87 21.34
N HIS A 686 -39.43 -13.23 21.52
CA HIS A 686 -40.34 -12.81 20.45
C HIS A 686 -40.67 -13.96 19.48
N THR A 687 -41.21 -15.05 20.03
CA THR A 687 -41.75 -16.18 19.27
C THR A 687 -43.27 -16.26 19.41
N ASN A 688 -43.92 -17.10 18.60
CA ASN A 688 -45.38 -17.27 18.60
C ASN A 688 -45.83 -18.52 19.37
N ILE A 689 -45.02 -18.92 20.37
CA ILE A 689 -45.30 -20.09 21.20
C ILE A 689 -46.62 -19.92 21.93
N LYS A 690 -47.41 -21.00 21.99
CA LYS A 690 -48.70 -21.01 22.69
C LYS A 690 -48.61 -21.65 24.07
N ASN A 691 -47.76 -22.65 24.21
CA ASN A 691 -47.63 -23.45 25.43
C ASN A 691 -46.15 -23.71 25.75
N VAL A 692 -45.78 -23.61 27.03
CA VAL A 692 -44.48 -24.05 27.55
C VAL A 692 -44.69 -25.31 28.39
N PRO A 693 -44.17 -26.48 28.00
CA PRO A 693 -44.31 -27.72 28.78
C PRO A 693 -43.64 -27.64 30.16
N ALA A 694 -44.23 -28.31 31.15
CA ALA A 694 -43.70 -28.37 32.52
C ALA A 694 -42.29 -28.97 32.54
N GLY A 695 -42.06 -30.04 31.77
CA GLY A 695 -40.80 -30.77 31.74
C GLY A 695 -39.68 -30.14 30.91
N LEU A 696 -39.85 -28.93 30.35
CA LEU A 696 -38.89 -28.35 29.39
C LEU A 696 -37.45 -28.26 29.93
N PHE A 697 -37.30 -27.85 31.20
CA PHE A 697 -35.99 -27.65 31.85
C PHE A 697 -35.66 -28.71 32.91
N ARG A 698 -36.39 -29.83 32.95
CA ARG A 698 -36.36 -30.78 34.08
C ARG A 698 -35.00 -31.44 34.35
N ASN A 699 -34.11 -31.46 33.36
CA ASN A 699 -32.77 -32.07 33.48
C ASN A 699 -31.64 -31.02 33.47
N ASN A 700 -31.94 -29.71 33.54
CA ASN A 700 -30.95 -28.65 33.44
C ASN A 700 -30.60 -28.06 34.81
N ALA A 701 -30.11 -28.90 35.73
CA ALA A 701 -29.81 -28.54 37.12
C ALA A 701 -28.81 -27.38 37.29
N LYS A 702 -27.96 -27.14 36.28
CA LYS A 702 -26.97 -26.04 36.26
C LYS A 702 -27.49 -24.73 35.65
N ALA A 703 -28.72 -24.71 35.13
CA ALA A 703 -29.26 -23.52 34.48
C ALA A 703 -29.50 -22.42 35.52
N THR A 704 -28.83 -21.27 35.34
CA THR A 704 -28.92 -20.10 36.23
C THR A 704 -29.51 -18.88 35.56
N ASN A 705 -29.41 -18.77 34.22
CA ASN A 705 -29.81 -17.58 33.48
C ASN A 705 -30.98 -17.87 32.53
N PHE A 706 -32.15 -17.33 32.87
CA PHE A 706 -33.38 -17.38 32.08
C PHE A 706 -33.83 -15.97 31.67
N ASN A 707 -32.90 -15.01 31.65
CA ASN A 707 -33.21 -13.63 31.29
C ASN A 707 -33.95 -13.57 29.94
N SER A 708 -35.16 -13.02 29.96
CA SER A 708 -35.95 -12.74 28.77
C SER A 708 -36.23 -13.97 27.87
N THR A 709 -36.23 -15.17 28.46
CA THR A 709 -36.36 -16.45 27.73
C THR A 709 -37.60 -16.50 26.84
N PHE A 710 -38.75 -16.02 27.34
CA PHE A 710 -40.04 -15.97 26.63
C PHE A 710 -40.56 -14.53 26.50
N TYR A 711 -39.66 -13.55 26.51
CA TYR A 711 -40.00 -12.14 26.37
C TYR A 711 -40.72 -11.89 25.03
N TYR A 712 -41.76 -11.07 25.00
CA TYR A 712 -42.60 -10.80 23.80
C TYR A 712 -43.23 -12.03 23.15
N CYS A 713 -43.45 -13.12 23.88
CA CYS A 713 -44.26 -14.24 23.40
C CYS A 713 -45.75 -13.90 23.53
N PHE A 714 -46.25 -13.02 22.66
CA PHE A 714 -47.61 -12.45 22.76
C PHE A 714 -48.73 -13.49 22.72
N SER A 715 -48.48 -14.64 22.09
CA SER A 715 -49.44 -15.75 21.94
C SER A 715 -49.36 -16.80 23.03
N LEU A 716 -48.48 -16.63 24.02
CA LEU A 716 -48.30 -17.59 25.11
C LEU A 716 -49.54 -17.60 26.01
N VAL A 717 -50.24 -18.73 26.06
CA VAL A 717 -51.47 -18.92 26.87
C VAL A 717 -51.18 -19.73 28.13
N SER A 718 -50.41 -20.81 28.02
CA SER A 718 -50.14 -21.70 29.15
C SER A 718 -48.66 -22.02 29.34
N VAL A 719 -48.28 -22.12 30.61
CA VAL A 719 -46.98 -22.59 31.10
C VAL A 719 -47.27 -23.70 32.10
N GLY A 720 -46.64 -24.86 31.90
CA GLY A 720 -46.76 -26.02 32.79
C GLY A 720 -46.17 -25.76 34.17
N GLY A 721 -46.73 -26.45 35.17
CA GLY A 721 -46.34 -26.25 36.56
C GLY A 721 -44.91 -26.71 36.88
N GLY A 722 -44.29 -26.06 37.85
CA GLY A 722 -42.95 -26.42 38.33
C GLY A 722 -41.83 -26.23 37.29
N LEU A 723 -42.00 -25.30 36.33
CA LEU A 723 -41.12 -25.12 35.16
C LEU A 723 -39.62 -25.06 35.53
N LEU A 724 -39.29 -24.46 36.67
CA LEU A 724 -37.91 -24.23 37.11
C LEU A 724 -37.46 -25.12 38.29
N ASN A 725 -38.25 -26.11 38.72
CA ASN A 725 -38.02 -26.86 39.96
C ASN A 725 -36.69 -27.62 40.00
N ASN A 726 -36.23 -28.09 38.84
CA ASN A 726 -35.00 -28.85 38.72
C ASN A 726 -33.85 -28.02 38.13
N THR A 727 -33.85 -26.71 38.40
CA THR A 727 -32.82 -25.77 37.91
C THR A 727 -32.10 -25.09 39.07
N SER A 728 -31.03 -24.34 38.76
CA SER A 728 -30.36 -23.45 39.71
C SER A 728 -30.65 -21.99 39.38
N ALA A 729 -31.87 -21.67 38.93
CA ALA A 729 -32.25 -20.34 38.44
C ALA A 729 -31.81 -19.22 39.41
N GLN A 730 -31.12 -18.23 38.87
CA GLN A 730 -30.68 -17.02 39.56
C GLN A 730 -31.28 -15.76 38.95
N ILE A 731 -31.36 -15.74 37.61
CA ILE A 731 -31.84 -14.59 36.84
C ILE A 731 -33.06 -15.03 36.04
N ILE A 732 -34.22 -14.45 36.35
CA ILE A 732 -35.47 -14.60 35.61
C ILE A 732 -36.01 -13.24 35.13
N SER A 733 -35.16 -12.22 35.10
CA SER A 733 -35.52 -10.89 34.59
C SER A 733 -36.17 -10.99 33.22
N GLY A 734 -37.32 -10.33 33.04
CA GLY A 734 -38.04 -10.30 31.78
C GLY A 734 -38.57 -11.65 31.26
N VAL A 735 -38.50 -12.74 32.04
CA VAL A 735 -38.74 -14.11 31.55
C VAL A 735 -40.06 -14.28 30.77
N PHE A 736 -41.14 -13.63 31.20
CA PHE A 736 -42.45 -13.60 30.53
C PHE A 736 -42.92 -12.18 30.18
N ASN A 737 -41.99 -11.24 30.03
CA ASN A 737 -42.38 -9.85 29.78
C ASN A 737 -43.27 -9.74 28.53
N SER A 738 -44.40 -9.05 28.70
CA SER A 738 -45.41 -8.78 27.69
C SER A 738 -46.12 -10.03 27.13
N CYS A 739 -46.12 -11.14 27.87
CA CYS A 739 -46.98 -12.31 27.60
C CYS A 739 -48.43 -12.04 28.05
N ARG A 740 -49.13 -11.16 27.35
CA ARG A 740 -50.46 -10.63 27.76
C ARG A 740 -51.56 -11.69 27.87
N LEU A 741 -51.44 -12.77 27.09
CA LEU A 741 -52.42 -13.87 27.05
C LEU A 741 -52.12 -15.00 28.04
N LEU A 742 -51.05 -14.89 28.84
CA LEU A 742 -50.63 -15.94 29.75
C LEU A 742 -51.64 -16.07 30.90
N GLU A 743 -52.38 -17.17 30.92
CA GLU A 743 -53.45 -17.44 31.90
C GLU A 743 -53.05 -18.40 33.03
N SER A 744 -51.87 -19.03 32.94
CA SER A 744 -51.38 -19.95 33.96
C SER A 744 -51.31 -19.27 35.32
N ASP A 745 -51.57 -20.08 36.35
CA ASP A 745 -51.42 -19.66 37.73
C ASP A 745 -49.93 -19.52 38.08
N LEU A 746 -49.52 -18.33 38.53
CA LEU A 746 -48.15 -18.00 38.90
C LEU A 746 -47.57 -18.97 39.93
N ASN A 747 -48.37 -19.36 40.93
CA ASN A 747 -47.96 -20.28 42.00
C ASN A 747 -47.99 -21.74 41.54
N SER A 748 -48.60 -22.05 40.39
CA SER A 748 -48.41 -23.35 39.73
C SER A 748 -47.11 -23.38 38.92
N ILE A 749 -46.75 -22.28 38.22
CA ILE A 749 -45.47 -22.18 37.51
C ILE A 749 -44.30 -22.25 38.51
N PHE A 750 -44.45 -21.59 39.66
CA PHE A 750 -43.51 -21.57 40.77
C PHE A 750 -44.12 -22.22 42.03
N ASP A 751 -44.18 -23.56 42.05
CA ASP A 751 -44.92 -24.36 43.04
C ASP A 751 -44.09 -24.85 44.25
N LEU A 752 -42.79 -24.55 44.29
CA LEU A 752 -41.96 -24.87 45.44
C LEU A 752 -42.16 -23.86 46.59
N PRO A 753 -41.96 -24.29 47.86
CA PRO A 753 -41.98 -23.38 49.01
C PRO A 753 -40.96 -22.23 48.92
N GLY A 754 -39.92 -22.36 48.09
CA GLY A 754 -38.96 -21.30 47.83
C GLY A 754 -37.95 -21.60 46.72
N TYR A 755 -37.51 -20.54 46.07
CA TYR A 755 -36.46 -20.46 45.06
C TYR A 755 -35.32 -19.55 45.57
N PRO A 756 -34.56 -19.98 46.61
CA PRO A 756 -33.64 -19.12 47.34
C PRO A 756 -32.44 -18.62 46.53
N LYS A 757 -32.21 -19.20 45.34
CA LYS A 757 -31.13 -18.79 44.43
C LYS A 757 -31.53 -17.66 43.48
N ILE A 758 -32.83 -17.38 43.31
CA ILE A 758 -33.29 -16.30 42.43
C ILE A 758 -32.95 -14.96 43.06
N THR A 759 -32.04 -14.22 42.43
CA THR A 759 -31.58 -12.91 42.88
C THR A 759 -32.10 -11.77 42.01
N SER A 760 -32.64 -12.07 40.81
CA SER A 760 -33.18 -11.08 39.88
C SER A 760 -34.46 -11.53 39.19
N ALA A 761 -35.52 -10.73 39.35
CA ALA A 761 -36.86 -10.90 38.78
C ALA A 761 -37.41 -9.62 38.14
N SER A 762 -36.54 -8.65 37.82
CA SER A 762 -36.95 -7.37 37.26
C SER A 762 -37.71 -7.56 35.95
N THR A 763 -38.88 -6.93 35.85
CA THR A 763 -39.81 -7.05 34.71
C THR A 763 -40.25 -8.49 34.34
N ALA A 764 -40.05 -9.48 35.22
CA ALA A 764 -40.32 -10.89 34.93
C ALA A 764 -41.73 -11.17 34.37
N PHE A 765 -42.74 -10.47 34.88
CA PHE A 765 -44.16 -10.62 34.53
C PHE A 765 -44.77 -9.30 34.05
N TYR A 766 -43.93 -8.35 33.64
CA TYR A 766 -44.34 -7.04 33.15
C TYR A 766 -45.38 -7.21 32.05
N ASN A 767 -46.55 -6.58 32.18
CA ASN A 767 -47.63 -6.58 31.19
C ASN A 767 -48.19 -8.00 30.89
N CYS A 768 -48.24 -8.87 31.91
CA CYS A 768 -48.94 -10.16 31.88
C CYS A 768 -50.36 -10.03 32.47
N ASN A 769 -51.24 -9.28 31.80
CA ASN A 769 -52.54 -8.89 32.35
C ASN A 769 -53.47 -10.06 32.73
N SER A 770 -53.34 -11.20 32.05
CA SER A 770 -54.25 -12.36 32.22
C SER A 770 -53.74 -13.40 33.23
N MET A 771 -52.56 -13.19 33.82
CA MET A 771 -51.90 -14.14 34.72
C MET A 771 -52.68 -14.29 36.02
N LYS A 772 -52.94 -15.53 36.43
CA LYS A 772 -53.70 -15.87 37.65
C LYS A 772 -52.75 -16.16 38.82
N GLY A 773 -53.28 -16.29 40.03
CA GLY A 773 -52.55 -16.63 41.25
C GLY A 773 -52.34 -15.45 42.19
N LYS A 774 -51.27 -15.53 43.00
CA LYS A 774 -50.90 -14.57 44.05
C LYS A 774 -49.43 -14.16 43.93
N GLY A 775 -49.21 -12.85 43.72
CA GLY A 775 -47.88 -12.26 43.62
C GLY A 775 -47.14 -12.23 44.96
N LEU A 776 -47.83 -12.06 46.09
CA LEU A 776 -47.22 -12.08 47.42
C LEU A 776 -46.61 -13.44 47.77
N ASP A 777 -47.29 -14.52 47.38
CA ASP A 777 -46.80 -15.89 47.56
C ASP A 777 -45.51 -16.12 46.73
N PHE A 778 -45.46 -15.59 45.51
CA PHE A 778 -44.22 -15.59 44.72
C PHE A 778 -43.10 -14.78 45.38
N ILE A 779 -43.39 -13.56 45.86
CA ILE A 779 -42.42 -12.70 46.54
C ILE A 779 -41.83 -13.42 47.77
N ALA A 780 -42.67 -14.10 48.55
CA ALA A 780 -42.22 -14.91 49.68
C ALA A 780 -41.33 -16.08 49.25
N ALA A 781 -41.63 -16.69 48.10
CA ALA A 781 -40.83 -17.77 47.54
C ALA A 781 -39.46 -17.32 46.99
N VAL A 782 -39.20 -16.03 46.73
CA VAL A 782 -37.91 -15.52 46.20
C VAL A 782 -37.16 -14.59 47.16
N PRO A 783 -36.77 -15.04 48.37
CA PRO A 783 -36.26 -14.18 49.43
C PRO A 783 -34.94 -13.45 49.09
N ALA A 784 -34.19 -13.92 48.10
CA ALA A 784 -32.91 -13.33 47.70
C ALA A 784 -33.03 -12.15 46.71
N VAL A 785 -34.24 -11.81 46.23
CA VAL A 785 -34.48 -10.65 45.35
C VAL A 785 -34.63 -9.37 46.18
N ILE A 786 -33.49 -8.87 46.68
CA ILE A 786 -33.46 -7.73 47.62
C ILE A 786 -33.24 -6.38 46.93
N ALA A 787 -32.35 -6.32 45.94
CA ALA A 787 -31.89 -5.08 45.34
C ALA A 787 -33.02 -4.38 44.55
N PRO A 788 -33.22 -3.05 44.67
CA PRO A 788 -34.30 -2.33 43.97
C PRO A 788 -34.34 -2.59 42.46
N GLY A 789 -33.19 -2.55 41.78
CA GLY A 789 -33.10 -2.82 40.34
C GLY A 789 -33.45 -4.26 39.94
N ASN A 790 -33.31 -5.22 40.86
CA ASN A 790 -33.55 -6.64 40.62
C ASN A 790 -35.01 -7.06 40.81
N LYS A 791 -35.85 -6.21 41.42
CA LYS A 791 -37.30 -6.41 41.57
C LYS A 791 -38.14 -5.38 40.82
N ALA A 792 -37.50 -4.34 40.28
CA ALA A 792 -38.17 -3.24 39.60
C ALA A 792 -39.16 -3.74 38.54
N ASN A 793 -40.41 -3.28 38.65
CA ASN A 793 -41.48 -3.54 37.70
C ASN A 793 -41.75 -5.03 37.39
N ALA A 794 -41.36 -5.95 38.28
CA ALA A 794 -41.59 -7.38 38.10
C ALA A 794 -43.05 -7.71 37.78
N PHE A 795 -44.00 -7.01 38.42
CA PHE A 795 -45.44 -7.19 38.28
C PHE A 795 -46.16 -6.02 37.61
N TYR A 796 -45.46 -5.08 36.98
CA TYR A 796 -46.13 -3.91 36.40
C TYR A 796 -47.17 -4.33 35.36
N GLN A 797 -48.43 -3.89 35.52
CA GLN A 797 -49.56 -4.28 34.65
C GLN A 797 -49.89 -5.79 34.68
N THR A 798 -49.56 -6.51 35.75
CA THR A 798 -49.98 -7.92 35.97
C THR A 798 -51.32 -7.99 36.72
N THR A 799 -52.36 -7.34 36.18
CA THR A 799 -53.65 -7.09 36.87
C THR A 799 -54.51 -8.33 37.16
N GLY A 800 -54.19 -9.49 36.58
CA GLY A 800 -54.93 -10.74 36.79
C GLY A 800 -54.65 -11.43 38.13
N LEU A 801 -53.60 -11.01 38.85
CA LEU A 801 -53.28 -11.56 40.16
C LEU A 801 -54.33 -11.15 41.20
N THR A 802 -54.80 -12.10 41.99
CA THR A 802 -55.88 -11.88 42.98
C THR A 802 -55.49 -10.89 44.08
N ASP A 803 -54.20 -10.69 44.31
CA ASP A 803 -53.58 -9.80 45.28
C ASP A 803 -52.80 -8.64 44.63
N TYR A 804 -53.02 -8.35 43.33
CA TYR A 804 -52.26 -7.33 42.59
C TYR A 804 -52.16 -5.97 43.30
N ASN A 805 -53.26 -5.50 43.91
CA ASN A 805 -53.32 -4.23 44.63
C ASN A 805 -52.61 -4.25 46.01
N GLN A 806 -52.16 -5.42 46.46
CA GLN A 806 -51.42 -5.61 47.70
C GLN A 806 -49.90 -5.79 47.45
N ILE A 807 -49.50 -6.02 46.19
CA ILE A 807 -48.10 -6.14 45.80
C ILE A 807 -47.41 -4.76 45.98
N PRO A 808 -46.25 -4.68 46.68
CA PRO A 808 -45.57 -3.40 46.93
C PRO A 808 -45.18 -2.65 45.65
N ALA A 809 -45.25 -1.33 45.67
CA ALA A 809 -44.84 -0.45 44.56
C ALA A 809 -43.42 -0.73 44.03
N ALA A 810 -42.49 -1.11 44.93
CA ALA A 810 -41.11 -1.47 44.55
C ALA A 810 -41.00 -2.68 43.60
N TRP A 811 -42.04 -3.52 43.56
CA TRP A 811 -42.18 -4.65 42.64
C TRP A 811 -43.04 -4.32 41.40
N GLY A 812 -43.57 -3.10 41.30
CA GLY A 812 -44.47 -2.66 40.22
C GLY A 812 -45.93 -3.05 40.42
N GLY A 813 -46.34 -3.44 41.62
CA GLY A 813 -47.73 -3.75 41.96
C GLY A 813 -48.63 -2.52 42.10
N GLY A 814 -49.92 -2.75 42.37
CA GLY A 814 -50.93 -1.69 42.55
C GLY A 814 -50.99 -1.09 43.96
N GLY A 815 -50.18 -1.58 44.91
CA GLY A 815 -50.17 -1.14 46.31
C GLY A 815 -49.26 0.07 46.57
N ALA A 816 -49.66 0.91 47.53
CA ALA A 816 -48.91 2.07 48.03
C ALA A 816 -47.62 1.68 48.77
#